data_AF-A0A5Q0NVR0-F1
#
_entry.id   AF-A0A5Q0NVR0-F1
#
_cell.length_a   1.000
_cell.length_b   1.000
_cell.length_c   1.000
_cell.angle_alpha   90.00
_cell.angle_beta   90.00
_cell.angle_gamma   90.00
#
_symmetry.space_group_name_H-M   'P 1'
#
loop_
_entity.id
_entity.type
_entity.pdbx_description
1 polymer ?
#
loop_
_entity_poly.entity_id
_entity_poly.type
_entity_poly.pdbx_seq_one_letter_code
_entity_poly.pdbx_strand_id
1 'polypeptide(L)'
;MATALPAQLTGFPRLVEATAEVAAPLAVASALVANPARHADWLSMHAAFREAPPEVASAGDAFEEQVTLMGIPADISWVVREAEAGLTALDGTGPMNLTLALRMEVAQDEADGVRFTIRAGIGGDPVEGPLGATVESSVKEALVESAERFAALAADLAADPAESTGSRFPQRSVVHERTGVRLDPRTPVLVGVGQVVQRRPDLEGGAEDPATLAARALRRAAEDSGAGEELLRAADAVYYVASASWTYRDAGRLIAEQLGAEPSETAMSAPYGGDAGQVLINTAGQVVADGRAEVVLVSGAEAGATLAAAQKQGIDLGWPVQERDVVPTTVLGSDREANNGPETAAGLTVPVYTYALMESALRAKAGETPEEHRRTITGLWSRLSEVAAGNEYAWLPQAHTPEQLATPDAGNRMISEPYPKLLCANLQVDLAAGVVVTSVAAATALGIAQDKWVFLHAGAAAYDEWFVSERRELAASPAIRAIGEAAFAHAGIGPDDVRHVDLYSCFPAAVQIAASELGLPLDDPERPLSVTGGLTFAGGPGNNYGTHAVATLVDRLRSDPAAYGLSTSLGWFVTKHALGIYSATPPRTPYRALAPVLLPERARPALDSYAGPGVVEAATAQYGRDGAPEAGILSVLTPEGARVLVRTTQPEVLDCIVGGDPLGLSAEVHDVRTLTITGQERTALPEAPEPPVLVERRGPVLVITLNRPERRNAIDLRTARLLERVIDAFEADPEARVAVLTGAGGTFSAGMDLKAAAAGQFALTEKRGPLGISALPIAKPVIAAVEGHALAGGCELALIADLVVASTQSQFGIPEPKRGLVAAAGGVMRLTERLPRNVAMELALTGNPMPATRLAELGLVNRLAEPGAVLDAALALAEEIVANAPLSVQVSRRIVAESPTWAPEEAFSRQSDLASVAVTSEDAAEGIAAFAEHRAPVWRGR
;
A
#
# COMPACT_ATOMS: atom_id res chain seq x y z
N MET A 1 -16.74 54.04 28.02
CA MET A 1 -18.20 54.03 27.80
C MET A 1 -18.54 52.63 27.32
N ALA A 2 -19.48 51.91 27.94
CA ALA A 2 -19.92 50.62 27.42
C ALA A 2 -20.55 50.85 26.05
N THR A 3 -19.93 50.31 24.99
CA THR A 3 -20.47 50.31 23.63
C THR A 3 -21.85 49.66 23.70
N ALA A 4 -22.88 50.36 23.22
CA ALA A 4 -24.23 49.80 23.16
C ALA A 4 -24.20 48.52 22.31
N LEU A 5 -24.83 47.44 22.78
CA LEU A 5 -24.96 46.21 22.01
C LEU A 5 -25.65 46.50 20.67
N PRO A 6 -25.15 45.97 19.54
CA PRO A 6 -25.80 46.11 18.25
C PRO A 6 -27.26 45.63 18.27
N ALA A 7 -28.13 46.32 17.55
CA ALA A 7 -29.57 46.02 17.54
C ALA A 7 -29.88 44.57 17.12
N GLN A 8 -29.10 43.99 16.20
CA GLN A 8 -29.23 42.59 15.75
C GLN A 8 -29.02 41.58 16.88
N LEU A 9 -28.10 41.86 17.81
CA LEU A 9 -27.78 40.97 18.93
C LEU A 9 -28.71 41.23 20.13
N THR A 10 -29.59 42.23 20.04
CA THR A 10 -30.50 42.61 21.11
C THR A 10 -31.68 41.63 21.16
N GLY A 11 -31.72 40.78 22.19
CA GLY A 11 -32.81 39.81 22.39
C GLY A 11 -32.34 38.34 22.47
N PHE A 12 -31.07 38.06 22.15
CA PHE A 12 -30.51 36.73 22.37
C PHE A 12 -30.25 36.48 23.87
N PRO A 13 -30.60 35.30 24.41
CA PRO A 13 -30.42 34.98 25.82
C PRO A 13 -28.95 34.83 26.22
N ARG A 14 -28.07 34.50 25.26
CA ARG A 14 -26.62 34.35 25.45
C ARG A 14 -25.85 35.13 24.39
N LEU A 15 -24.75 35.75 24.81
CA LEU A 15 -23.91 36.59 23.97
C LEU A 15 -22.44 36.28 24.25
N VAL A 16 -21.66 36.04 23.20
CA VAL A 16 -20.23 35.78 23.28
C VAL A 16 -19.48 36.64 22.27
N GLU A 17 -18.25 37.03 22.61
CA GLU A 17 -17.41 37.91 21.80
C GLU A 17 -15.96 37.44 21.86
N ALA A 18 -15.25 37.56 20.74
CA ALA A 18 -13.81 37.46 20.65
C ALA A 18 -13.24 38.59 19.79
N THR A 19 -12.03 39.01 20.12
CA THR A 19 -11.31 40.10 19.44
C THR A 19 -9.87 39.67 19.19
N ALA A 20 -9.32 40.01 18.03
CA ALA A 20 -7.91 39.82 17.71
C ALA A 20 -7.30 41.07 17.05
N GLU A 21 -6.01 41.30 17.31
CA GLU A 21 -5.21 42.26 16.55
C GLU A 21 -4.76 41.61 15.24
N VAL A 22 -4.87 42.35 14.15
CA VAL A 22 -4.63 41.86 12.80
C VAL A 22 -3.46 42.63 12.19
N ALA A 23 -2.37 41.91 11.91
CA ALA A 23 -1.15 42.46 11.30
C ALA A 23 -1.26 42.52 9.76
N ALA A 24 -2.34 43.13 9.25
CA ALA A 24 -2.61 43.26 7.81
C ALA A 24 -3.27 44.62 7.49
N PRO A 25 -3.17 45.13 6.25
CA PRO A 25 -3.90 46.33 5.85
C PRO A 25 -5.42 46.17 6.04
N LEU A 26 -6.10 47.23 6.46
CA LEU A 26 -7.55 47.23 6.70
C LEU A 26 -8.36 46.68 5.51
N ALA A 27 -7.92 46.94 4.28
CA ALA A 27 -8.55 46.44 3.07
C ALA A 27 -8.54 44.91 2.94
N VAL A 28 -7.46 44.24 3.37
CA VAL A 28 -7.31 42.76 3.31
C VAL A 28 -8.25 42.12 4.32
N ALA A 29 -8.22 42.60 5.57
CA ALA A 29 -9.11 42.12 6.62
C ALA A 29 -10.59 42.41 6.30
N SER A 30 -10.90 43.58 5.74
CA SER A 30 -12.27 43.90 5.32
C SER A 30 -12.78 42.99 4.20
N ALA A 31 -11.91 42.59 3.26
CA ALA A 31 -12.27 41.66 2.19
C ALA A 31 -12.55 40.23 2.71
N LEU A 32 -11.80 39.77 3.72
CA LEU A 32 -12.05 38.47 4.36
C LEU A 32 -13.40 38.43 5.07
N VAL A 33 -13.76 39.48 5.83
CA VAL A 33 -15.07 39.56 6.50
C VAL A 33 -16.21 39.67 5.49
N ALA A 34 -15.99 40.30 4.35
CA ALA A 34 -16.99 40.43 3.30
C ALA A 34 -17.20 39.14 2.48
N ASN A 35 -16.43 38.07 2.68
CA ASN A 35 -16.48 36.86 1.85
C ASN A 35 -16.88 35.61 2.67
N PRO A 36 -18.19 35.28 2.73
CA PRO A 36 -18.67 34.07 3.40
C PRO A 36 -18.06 32.77 2.88
N ALA A 37 -17.65 32.68 1.61
CA ALA A 37 -16.98 31.49 1.07
C ALA A 37 -15.65 31.17 1.74
N ARG A 38 -15.06 32.14 2.45
CA ARG A 38 -13.81 32.00 3.19
C ARG A 38 -14.01 31.58 4.64
N HIS A 39 -15.24 31.34 5.10
CA HIS A 39 -15.46 30.81 6.45
C HIS A 39 -14.68 29.51 6.66
N ALA A 40 -14.56 28.66 5.64
CA ALA A 40 -13.78 27.42 5.71
C ALA A 40 -12.31 27.61 6.08
N ASP A 41 -11.74 28.78 5.80
CA ASP A 41 -10.32 29.04 6.02
C ASP A 41 -10.02 29.50 7.44
N TRP A 42 -11.02 30.06 8.17
CA TRP A 42 -10.75 30.71 9.46
C TRP A 42 -11.87 30.59 10.50
N LEU A 43 -13.13 30.41 10.11
CA LEU A 43 -14.23 30.23 11.06
C LEU A 43 -14.14 28.81 11.64
N SER A 44 -13.67 28.66 12.87
CA SER A 44 -13.39 27.35 13.48
C SER A 44 -14.64 26.46 13.58
N MET A 45 -15.82 27.06 13.74
CA MET A 45 -17.07 26.29 13.74
C MET A 45 -17.48 25.81 12.34
N HIS A 46 -16.86 26.22 11.24
CA HIS A 46 -17.20 25.74 9.90
C HIS A 46 -16.86 24.24 9.74
N ALA A 47 -17.78 23.46 9.18
CA ALA A 47 -17.53 22.06 8.80
C ALA A 47 -17.65 21.83 7.29
N ALA A 48 -18.74 22.29 6.68
CA ALA A 48 -18.95 22.19 5.25
C ALA A 48 -20.01 23.19 4.77
N PHE A 49 -19.97 23.57 3.50
CA PHE A 49 -21.10 24.23 2.84
C PHE A 49 -22.05 23.20 2.21
N ARG A 50 -23.37 23.44 2.29
CA ARG A 50 -24.37 22.61 1.59
C ARG A 50 -24.58 23.04 0.15
N GLU A 51 -24.36 24.32 -0.10
CA GLU A 51 -24.37 24.97 -1.40
C GLU A 51 -23.29 26.05 -1.44
N ALA A 52 -22.84 26.44 -2.64
CA ALA A 52 -21.79 27.44 -2.75
C ALA A 52 -22.26 28.79 -2.15
N PRO A 53 -21.60 29.30 -1.08
CA PRO A 53 -21.95 30.58 -0.48
C PRO A 53 -21.51 31.75 -1.39
N PRO A 54 -22.02 32.96 -1.16
CA PRO A 54 -21.57 34.13 -1.93
C PRO A 54 -20.09 34.44 -1.65
N GLU A 55 -19.34 34.77 -2.72
CA GLU A 55 -17.94 35.23 -2.62
C GLU A 55 -17.84 36.67 -2.09
N VAL A 56 -18.94 37.44 -2.14
CA VAL A 56 -19.06 38.77 -1.54
C VAL A 56 -20.46 38.91 -0.95
N ALA A 57 -20.55 39.11 0.36
CA ALA A 57 -21.81 39.23 1.08
C ALA A 57 -22.58 40.49 0.65
N SER A 58 -23.86 40.32 0.33
CA SER A 58 -24.83 41.40 0.15
C SER A 58 -26.02 41.19 1.08
N ALA A 59 -26.60 42.29 1.59
CA ALA A 59 -27.77 42.20 2.46
C ALA A 59 -28.93 41.51 1.75
N GLY A 60 -29.45 40.45 2.37
CA GLY A 60 -30.50 39.59 1.82
C GLY A 60 -30.01 38.27 1.22
N ASP A 61 -28.69 38.08 1.05
CA ASP A 61 -28.14 36.80 0.61
C ASP A 61 -28.43 35.70 1.64
N ALA A 62 -28.66 34.48 1.17
CA ALA A 62 -28.89 33.32 2.01
C ALA A 62 -28.03 32.15 1.53
N PHE A 63 -27.53 31.35 2.47
CA PHE A 63 -26.75 30.14 2.19
C PHE A 63 -26.85 29.16 3.35
N GLU A 64 -26.64 27.88 3.07
CA GLU A 64 -26.61 26.83 4.09
C GLU A 64 -25.19 26.36 4.40
N GLU A 65 -24.84 26.39 5.68
CA GLU A 65 -23.54 26.02 6.20
C GLU A 65 -23.71 25.03 7.35
N GLN A 66 -23.02 23.90 7.26
CA GLN A 66 -22.88 22.98 8.39
C GLN A 66 -21.81 23.56 9.33
N VAL A 67 -22.21 23.88 10.55
CA VAL A 67 -21.31 24.33 11.61
C VAL A 67 -21.22 23.32 12.74
N THR A 68 -20.14 23.34 13.50
CA THR A 68 -19.89 22.46 14.63
C THR A 68 -20.14 23.22 15.93
N LEU A 69 -21.15 22.80 16.69
CA LEU A 69 -21.47 23.33 18.02
C LEU A 69 -21.33 22.21 19.04
N MET A 70 -20.49 22.40 20.06
CA MET A 70 -20.15 21.36 21.04
C MET A 70 -19.56 20.09 20.39
N GLY A 71 -18.88 20.21 19.25
CA GLY A 71 -18.38 19.06 18.48
C GLY A 71 -19.45 18.35 17.65
N ILE A 72 -20.68 18.87 17.60
CA ILE A 72 -21.82 18.29 16.87
C ILE A 72 -22.09 19.12 15.62
N PRO A 73 -22.17 18.50 14.43
CA PRO A 73 -22.56 19.21 13.22
C PRO A 73 -24.04 19.60 13.25
N ALA A 74 -24.33 20.86 12.95
CA ALA A 74 -25.66 21.42 12.79
C ALA A 74 -25.72 22.22 11.48
N ASP A 75 -26.71 21.91 10.63
CA ASP A 75 -26.95 22.70 9.42
C ASP A 75 -27.64 24.01 9.80
N ILE A 76 -26.99 25.13 9.50
CA ILE A 76 -27.51 26.47 9.75
C ILE A 76 -27.85 27.11 8.41
N SER A 77 -29.12 27.50 8.25
CA SER A 77 -29.54 28.35 7.14
C SER A 77 -29.27 29.80 7.52
N TRP A 78 -28.26 30.42 6.90
CA TRP A 78 -27.85 31.80 7.14
C TRP A 78 -28.59 32.78 6.22
N VAL A 79 -28.86 33.97 6.75
CA VAL A 79 -29.29 35.14 6.00
C VAL A 79 -28.40 36.33 6.38
N VAL A 80 -27.76 36.94 5.39
CA VAL A 80 -26.97 38.16 5.55
C VAL A 80 -27.92 39.32 5.85
N ARG A 81 -27.81 39.88 7.06
CA ARG A 81 -28.62 41.03 7.51
C ARG A 81 -28.01 42.37 7.14
N GLU A 82 -26.70 42.45 7.25
CA GLU A 82 -25.95 43.68 7.02
C GLU A 82 -24.61 43.29 6.40
N ALA A 83 -24.22 44.01 5.35
CA ALA A 83 -22.94 43.83 4.67
C ALA A 83 -22.46 45.21 4.21
N GLU A 84 -21.43 45.71 4.88
CA GLU A 84 -20.77 46.99 4.62
C GLU A 84 -19.25 46.81 4.63
N ALA A 85 -18.50 47.83 4.23
CA ALA A 85 -17.05 47.75 4.22
C ALA A 85 -16.51 47.51 5.65
N GLY A 86 -15.95 46.32 5.89
CA GLY A 86 -15.43 45.91 7.20
C GLY A 86 -16.50 45.38 8.18
N LEU A 87 -17.73 45.12 7.73
CA LEU A 87 -18.80 44.59 8.57
C LEU A 87 -19.66 43.58 7.80
N THR A 88 -19.82 42.38 8.36
CA THR A 88 -20.79 41.39 7.90
C THR A 88 -21.56 40.84 9.09
N ALA A 89 -22.89 40.82 8.98
CA ALA A 89 -23.78 40.33 10.01
C ALA A 89 -24.76 39.30 9.46
N LEU A 90 -24.83 38.14 10.09
CA LEU A 90 -25.57 36.95 9.68
C LEU A 90 -26.58 36.56 10.75
N ASP A 91 -27.79 36.18 10.35
CA ASP A 91 -28.76 35.49 11.19
C ASP A 91 -28.97 34.07 10.66
N GLY A 92 -28.85 33.09 11.55
CA GLY A 92 -28.89 31.68 11.26
C GLY A 92 -30.00 30.96 12.03
N THR A 93 -30.69 30.06 11.36
CA THR A 93 -31.65 29.13 11.97
C THR A 93 -31.23 27.69 11.73
N GLY A 94 -31.18 26.90 12.79
CA GLY A 94 -30.78 25.48 12.74
C GLY A 94 -31.83 24.53 13.36
N PRO A 95 -31.49 23.24 13.51
CA PRO A 95 -32.36 22.22 14.10
C PRO A 95 -32.83 22.59 15.52
N MET A 96 -33.97 22.04 15.93
CA MET A 96 -34.54 22.26 17.27
C MET A 96 -34.77 23.75 17.62
N ASN A 97 -35.14 24.57 16.63
CA ASN A 97 -35.31 26.02 16.79
C ASN A 97 -34.06 26.77 17.29
N LEU A 98 -32.86 26.21 17.11
CA LEU A 98 -31.61 26.91 17.41
C LEU A 98 -31.52 28.18 16.55
N THR A 99 -31.26 29.32 17.18
CA THR A 99 -31.01 30.58 16.50
C THR A 99 -29.61 31.07 16.84
N LEU A 100 -28.82 31.38 15.82
CA LEU A 100 -27.46 31.87 15.95
C LEU A 100 -27.33 33.15 15.13
N ALA A 101 -26.83 34.23 15.70
CA ALA A 101 -26.47 35.44 14.95
C ALA A 101 -24.96 35.64 15.04
N LEU A 102 -24.29 35.91 13.92
CA LEU A 102 -22.87 36.26 13.88
C LEU A 102 -22.71 37.69 13.38
N ARG A 103 -21.88 38.48 14.07
CA ARG A 103 -21.52 39.83 13.65
C ARG A 103 -20.01 39.96 13.66
N MET A 104 -19.45 40.27 12.50
CA MET A 104 -18.02 40.28 12.22
C MET A 104 -17.63 41.69 11.78
N GLU A 105 -16.72 42.32 12.52
CA GLU A 105 -16.34 43.72 12.34
C GLU A 105 -14.83 43.87 12.30
N VAL A 106 -14.34 44.67 11.36
CA VAL A 106 -12.94 45.09 11.26
C VAL A 106 -12.87 46.60 11.35
N ALA A 107 -12.04 47.11 12.26
CA ALA A 107 -11.85 48.55 12.42
C ALA A 107 -10.36 48.90 12.57
N GLN A 108 -9.99 50.09 12.11
CA GLN A 108 -8.68 50.70 12.40
C GLN A 108 -8.68 51.20 13.86
N ASP A 109 -7.69 50.81 14.64
CA ASP A 109 -7.47 51.28 16.01
C ASP A 109 -6.71 52.63 16.04
N GLU A 110 -6.78 53.34 17.15
CA GLU A 110 -6.17 54.68 17.32
C GLU A 110 -4.63 54.68 17.23
N ALA A 111 -3.99 53.49 17.29
CA ALA A 111 -2.54 53.28 17.24
C ALA A 111 -2.03 52.69 15.90
N ASP A 112 -2.77 52.89 14.79
CA ASP A 112 -2.48 52.37 13.44
C ASP A 112 -2.57 50.83 13.26
N GLY A 113 -3.05 50.09 14.27
CA GLY A 113 -3.35 48.64 14.15
C GLY A 113 -4.74 48.35 13.58
N VAL A 114 -4.95 47.18 12.97
CA VAL A 114 -6.29 46.71 12.55
C VAL A 114 -6.81 45.74 13.61
N ARG A 115 -8.08 45.88 14.00
CA ARG A 115 -8.73 45.01 14.99
C ARG A 115 -9.90 44.27 14.34
N PHE A 116 -9.93 42.96 14.50
CA PHE A 116 -11.08 42.12 14.14
C PHE A 116 -11.88 41.77 15.40
N THR A 117 -13.19 41.91 15.34
CA THR A 117 -14.13 41.53 16.40
C THR A 117 -15.24 40.66 15.84
N ILE A 118 -15.45 39.47 16.42
CA ILE A 118 -16.56 38.60 16.10
C ILE A 118 -17.44 38.41 17.34
N ARG A 119 -18.75 38.59 17.17
CA ARG A 119 -19.77 38.43 18.20
C ARG A 119 -20.79 37.41 17.77
N ALA A 120 -21.22 36.55 18.69
CA ALA A 120 -22.33 35.63 18.48
C ALA A 120 -23.47 35.86 19.49
N GLY A 121 -24.70 35.92 18.97
CA GLY A 121 -25.93 35.79 19.76
C GLY A 121 -26.48 34.37 19.61
N ILE A 122 -26.79 33.70 20.72
CA ILE A 122 -27.20 32.29 20.74
C ILE A 122 -28.54 32.17 21.47
N GLY A 123 -29.51 31.49 20.88
CA GLY A 123 -30.87 31.30 21.42
C GLY A 123 -31.56 30.06 20.87
N GLY A 124 -32.80 29.82 21.29
CA GLY A 124 -33.59 28.65 20.91
C GLY A 124 -33.66 27.55 21.98
N ASP A 125 -34.45 26.51 21.71
CA ASP A 125 -34.81 25.46 22.69
C ASP A 125 -33.60 24.76 23.36
N PRO A 126 -32.48 24.47 22.66
CA PRO A 126 -31.31 23.82 23.27
C PRO A 126 -30.56 24.73 24.27
N VAL A 127 -30.70 26.05 24.12
CA VAL A 127 -29.99 27.07 24.90
C VAL A 127 -30.78 27.47 26.16
N GLU A 128 -32.10 27.37 26.11
CA GLU A 128 -33.00 27.63 27.25
C GLU A 128 -33.09 26.42 28.21
N GLY A 129 -32.58 25.24 27.81
CA GLY A 129 -32.47 24.02 28.60
C GLY A 129 -31.15 23.87 29.39
N PRO A 130 -30.91 22.70 30.02
CA PRO A 130 -29.75 22.46 30.91
C PRO A 130 -28.38 22.51 30.20
N LEU A 131 -28.35 22.50 28.86
CA LEU A 131 -27.14 22.52 28.04
C LEU A 131 -26.67 23.93 27.66
N GLY A 132 -27.44 24.98 27.98
CA GLY A 132 -27.17 26.34 27.50
C GLY A 132 -25.79 26.90 27.87
N ALA A 133 -25.26 26.57 29.04
CA ALA A 133 -23.92 27.00 29.45
C ALA A 133 -22.79 26.30 28.65
N THR A 134 -23.02 25.05 28.23
CA THR A 134 -22.05 24.29 27.42
C THR A 134 -22.04 24.77 25.97
N VAL A 135 -23.20 25.07 25.40
CA VAL A 135 -23.32 25.70 24.07
C VAL A 135 -22.61 27.05 24.06
N GLU A 136 -22.85 27.89 25.09
CA GLU A 136 -22.18 29.18 25.26
C GLU A 136 -20.66 29.05 25.31
N SER A 137 -20.12 28.09 26.09
CA SER A 137 -18.68 27.85 26.18
C SER A 137 -18.08 27.39 24.85
N SER A 138 -18.75 26.46 24.16
CA SER A 138 -18.27 25.94 22.88
C SER A 138 -18.25 27.01 21.78
N VAL A 139 -19.29 27.84 21.68
CA VAL A 139 -19.29 28.95 20.73
C VAL A 139 -18.23 29.99 21.09
N LYS A 140 -18.04 30.27 22.38
CA LYS A 140 -16.98 31.19 22.83
C LYS A 140 -15.58 30.69 22.43
N GLU A 141 -15.27 29.42 22.66
CA GLU A 141 -14.00 28.80 22.25
C GLU A 141 -13.82 28.88 20.73
N ALA A 142 -14.85 28.51 19.97
CA ALA A 142 -14.83 28.61 18.52
C ALA A 142 -14.61 30.06 18.04
N LEU A 143 -15.19 31.07 18.68
CA LEU A 143 -14.98 32.48 18.31
C LEU A 143 -13.54 32.95 18.61
N VAL A 144 -12.96 32.55 19.74
CA VAL A 144 -11.57 32.89 20.08
C VAL A 144 -10.62 32.31 19.05
N GLU A 145 -10.77 31.02 18.75
CA GLU A 145 -9.96 30.36 17.73
C GLU A 145 -10.18 30.96 16.34
N SER A 146 -11.44 31.31 16.00
CA SER A 146 -11.75 31.96 14.72
C SER A 146 -11.07 33.33 14.62
N ALA A 147 -11.00 34.09 15.70
CA ALA A 147 -10.32 35.39 15.72
C ALA A 147 -8.80 35.25 15.53
N GLU A 148 -8.18 34.23 16.14
CA GLU A 148 -6.76 33.92 15.96
C GLU A 148 -6.45 33.44 14.53
N ARG A 149 -7.23 32.50 14.00
CA ARG A 149 -7.10 32.00 12.62
C ARG A 149 -7.34 33.11 11.60
N PHE A 150 -8.31 33.99 11.84
CA PHE A 150 -8.57 35.17 10.99
C PHE A 150 -7.35 36.10 10.96
N ALA A 151 -6.76 36.40 12.12
CA ALA A 151 -5.59 37.27 12.20
C ALA A 151 -4.36 36.67 11.50
N ALA A 152 -4.13 35.36 11.64
CA ALA A 152 -3.06 34.65 10.95
C ALA A 152 -3.26 34.66 9.42
N LEU A 153 -4.45 34.24 8.95
CA LEU A 153 -4.79 34.22 7.53
C LEU A 153 -4.70 35.62 6.89
N ALA A 154 -5.14 36.66 7.59
CA ALA A 154 -5.03 38.03 7.11
C ALA A 154 -3.57 38.50 7.01
N ALA A 155 -2.72 38.11 7.96
CA ALA A 155 -1.29 38.41 7.92
C ALA A 155 -0.57 37.67 6.78
N ASP A 156 -0.90 36.40 6.56
CA ASP A 156 -0.37 35.58 5.46
C ASP A 156 -0.76 36.17 4.10
N LEU A 157 -2.04 36.53 3.93
CA LEU A 157 -2.55 37.22 2.73
C LEU A 157 -1.91 38.59 2.47
N ALA A 158 -1.45 39.27 3.54
CA ALA A 158 -0.74 40.53 3.43
C ALA A 158 0.76 40.35 3.11
N ALA A 159 1.35 39.21 3.48
CA ALA A 159 2.73 38.86 3.22
C ALA A 159 2.95 38.33 1.80
N ASP A 160 2.00 37.54 1.27
CA ASP A 160 2.02 37.07 -0.12
C ASP A 160 0.59 36.84 -0.67
N PRO A 161 0.06 37.72 -1.54
CA PRO A 161 -1.30 37.65 -2.06
C PRO A 161 -1.64 36.39 -2.88
N ALA A 162 -0.65 35.55 -3.21
CA ALA A 162 -0.79 34.39 -4.10
C ALA A 162 -1.07 33.04 -3.40
N GLU A 163 -0.92 32.91 -2.08
CA GLU A 163 -1.05 31.63 -1.35
C GLU A 163 -2.26 31.61 -0.40
N SER A 164 -3.49 31.48 -0.92
CA SER A 164 -4.63 31.30 0.01
C SER A 164 -5.75 30.37 -0.46
N THR A 165 -5.45 29.45 -1.37
CA THR A 165 -6.15 28.19 -1.46
C THR A 165 -5.05 27.13 -1.45
N GLY A 166 -5.08 26.15 -0.54
CA GLY A 166 -4.05 25.10 -0.45
C GLY A 166 -3.82 24.27 -1.73
N SER A 167 -4.55 24.55 -2.81
CA SER A 167 -4.22 24.14 -4.16
C SER A 167 -3.81 25.34 -5.00
N ARG A 168 -2.67 25.22 -5.70
CA ARG A 168 -2.18 26.19 -6.70
C ARG A 168 -3.13 26.36 -7.89
N PHE A 169 -4.10 25.46 -8.05
CA PHE A 169 -5.02 25.43 -9.18
C PHE A 169 -6.48 25.58 -8.74
N PRO A 170 -7.34 26.24 -9.55
CA PRO A 170 -8.76 26.37 -9.25
C PRO A 170 -9.46 25.00 -9.10
N GLN A 171 -9.99 24.71 -7.91
CA GLN A 171 -10.67 23.45 -7.58
C GLN A 171 -12.12 23.43 -8.08
N ARG A 172 -12.30 23.67 -9.39
CA ARG A 172 -13.60 23.64 -10.05
C ARG A 172 -13.84 22.28 -10.68
N SER A 173 -15.07 21.79 -10.54
CA SER A 173 -15.46 20.54 -11.19
C SER A 173 -15.33 20.64 -12.71
N VAL A 174 -14.66 19.66 -13.30
CA VAL A 174 -14.33 19.62 -14.73
C VAL A 174 -15.29 18.67 -15.45
N VAL A 175 -15.79 19.06 -16.63
CA VAL A 175 -16.59 18.16 -17.49
C VAL A 175 -15.68 17.58 -18.56
N HIS A 176 -15.63 16.25 -18.65
CA HIS A 176 -14.89 15.56 -19.69
C HIS A 176 -15.64 15.65 -21.02
N GLU A 177 -15.06 16.32 -22.01
CA GLU A 177 -15.69 16.71 -23.27
C GLU A 177 -16.25 15.52 -24.05
N ARG A 178 -15.49 14.43 -24.15
CA ARG A 178 -15.90 13.25 -24.95
C ARG A 178 -17.07 12.50 -24.33
N THR A 179 -17.14 12.42 -23.00
CA THR A 179 -18.12 11.56 -22.31
C THR A 179 -19.23 12.34 -21.61
N GLY A 180 -19.08 13.67 -21.45
CA GLY A 180 -19.99 14.52 -20.69
C GLY A 180 -19.97 14.26 -19.17
N VAL A 181 -19.06 13.42 -18.69
CA VAL A 181 -18.95 13.07 -17.27
C VAL A 181 -18.34 14.23 -16.49
N ARG A 182 -18.98 14.59 -15.37
CA ARG A 182 -18.47 15.57 -14.43
C ARG A 182 -17.48 14.88 -13.48
N LEU A 183 -16.28 15.44 -13.36
CA LEU A 183 -15.17 14.87 -12.60
C LEU A 183 -14.95 15.64 -11.28
N ASP A 184 -14.51 14.92 -10.25
CA ASP A 184 -13.88 15.50 -9.06
C ASP A 184 -12.58 16.19 -9.52
N PRO A 185 -12.31 17.45 -9.12
CA PRO A 185 -11.11 18.18 -9.51
C PRO A 185 -9.80 17.43 -9.20
N ARG A 186 -9.80 16.56 -8.19
CA ARG A 186 -8.64 15.74 -7.76
C ARG A 186 -8.51 14.41 -8.50
N THR A 187 -9.34 14.15 -9.50
CA THR A 187 -9.24 12.91 -10.29
C THR A 187 -7.85 12.84 -10.94
N PRO A 188 -7.05 11.78 -10.70
CA PRO A 188 -5.71 11.69 -11.25
C PRO A 188 -5.75 11.31 -12.74
N VAL A 189 -4.90 11.96 -13.52
CA VAL A 189 -4.79 11.79 -14.97
C VAL A 189 -3.33 11.87 -15.42
N LEU A 190 -2.91 10.95 -16.30
CA LEU A 190 -1.66 11.04 -17.04
C LEU A 190 -1.85 12.02 -18.21
N VAL A 191 -1.04 13.07 -18.24
CA VAL A 191 -1.17 14.16 -19.23
C VAL A 191 -0.01 14.22 -20.23
N GLY A 192 1.14 13.65 -19.88
CA GLY A 192 2.34 13.70 -20.70
C GLY A 192 3.22 12.47 -20.48
N VAL A 193 3.77 11.93 -21.57
CA VAL A 193 4.72 10.81 -21.55
C VAL A 193 5.90 11.07 -22.46
N GLY A 194 7.08 10.62 -22.06
CA GLY A 194 8.32 10.86 -22.81
C GLY A 194 9.28 9.70 -22.67
N GLN A 195 9.90 9.30 -23.78
CA GLN A 195 10.88 8.22 -23.84
C GLN A 195 12.16 8.67 -24.55
N VAL A 196 13.28 8.11 -24.12
CA VAL A 196 14.63 8.38 -24.61
C VAL A 196 15.34 7.05 -24.84
N VAL A 197 16.02 6.92 -25.98
CA VAL A 197 16.90 5.79 -26.30
C VAL A 197 18.23 6.26 -26.86
N GLN A 198 19.33 5.80 -26.27
CA GLN A 198 20.69 6.11 -26.71
C GLN A 198 21.44 4.82 -27.09
N ARG A 199 21.24 4.35 -28.33
CA ARG A 199 21.84 3.07 -28.80
C ARG A 199 23.37 3.09 -28.93
N ARG A 200 23.97 4.29 -28.92
CA ARG A 200 25.42 4.49 -29.04
C ARG A 200 25.90 5.35 -27.87
N PRO A 201 26.72 4.80 -26.96
CA PRO A 201 27.36 5.57 -25.91
C PRO A 201 28.20 6.71 -26.47
N ASP A 202 28.04 7.92 -25.92
CA ASP A 202 28.85 9.09 -26.25
C ASP A 202 29.86 9.37 -25.13
N LEU A 203 31.00 8.66 -25.16
CA LEU A 203 32.05 8.82 -24.15
C LEU A 203 32.92 10.06 -24.38
N GLU A 204 32.91 10.64 -25.59
CA GLU A 204 33.75 11.79 -25.96
C GLU A 204 33.02 13.12 -25.77
N GLY A 205 31.68 13.14 -25.92
CA GLY A 205 30.83 14.33 -25.81
C GLY A 205 30.30 14.66 -24.41
N GLY A 206 30.71 13.90 -23.38
CA GLY A 206 30.19 14.03 -22.02
C GLY A 206 28.95 13.17 -21.82
N ALA A 207 29.17 11.92 -21.40
CA ALA A 207 28.10 10.94 -21.27
C ALA A 207 27.10 11.34 -20.18
N GLU A 208 25.83 11.48 -20.55
CA GLU A 208 24.75 11.79 -19.61
C GLU A 208 24.60 10.66 -18.57
N ASP A 209 24.45 11.05 -17.31
CA ASP A 209 24.11 10.13 -16.23
C ASP A 209 22.61 9.79 -16.26
N PRO A 210 22.18 8.69 -15.59
CA PRO A 210 20.77 8.31 -15.52
C PRO A 210 19.80 9.43 -15.09
N ALA A 211 20.13 10.26 -14.09
CA ALA A 211 19.24 11.34 -13.67
C ALA A 211 19.05 12.40 -14.78
N THR A 212 20.10 12.71 -15.53
CA THR A 212 20.03 13.61 -16.69
C THR A 212 19.19 13.02 -17.83
N LEU A 213 19.34 11.72 -18.11
CA LEU A 213 18.49 11.01 -19.07
C LEU A 213 17.02 11.03 -18.66
N ALA A 214 16.73 10.84 -17.37
CA ALA A 214 15.40 10.89 -16.77
C ALA A 214 14.78 12.29 -16.85
N ALA A 215 15.55 13.34 -16.60
CA ALA A 215 15.12 14.73 -16.78
C ALA A 215 14.79 15.02 -18.25
N ARG A 216 15.59 14.52 -19.20
CA ARG A 216 15.31 14.64 -20.64
C ARG A 216 14.02 13.91 -21.04
N ALA A 217 13.74 12.74 -20.46
CA ALA A 217 12.48 12.04 -20.68
C ALA A 217 11.27 12.85 -20.16
N LEU A 218 11.40 13.52 -19.00
CA LEU A 218 10.36 14.41 -18.48
C LEU A 218 10.15 15.66 -19.35
N ARG A 219 11.20 16.26 -19.91
CA ARG A 219 11.05 17.35 -20.90
C ARG A 219 10.24 16.92 -22.10
N ARG A 220 10.48 15.71 -22.63
CA ARG A 220 9.66 15.13 -23.70
C ARG A 220 8.22 14.89 -23.27
N ALA A 221 7.99 14.45 -22.03
CA ALA A 221 6.65 14.28 -21.48
C ALA A 221 5.90 15.61 -21.39
N ALA A 222 6.59 16.69 -21.02
CA ALA A 222 6.02 18.02 -20.99
C ALA A 222 5.70 18.55 -22.40
N GLU A 223 6.57 18.30 -23.39
CA GLU A 223 6.30 18.60 -24.80
C GLU A 223 5.07 17.83 -25.30
N ASP A 224 4.94 16.54 -24.98
CA ASP A 224 3.78 15.71 -25.35
C ASP A 224 2.46 16.24 -24.76
N SER A 225 2.49 16.76 -23.53
CA SER A 225 1.30 17.35 -22.89
C SER A 225 0.81 18.64 -23.57
N GLY A 226 1.70 19.34 -24.30
CA GLY A 226 1.44 20.66 -24.85
C GLY A 226 1.65 21.83 -23.88
N ALA A 227 1.83 21.58 -22.57
CA ALA A 227 2.08 22.62 -21.56
C ALA A 227 3.57 22.99 -21.41
N GLY A 228 4.49 22.14 -21.90
CA GLY A 228 5.92 22.42 -21.88
C GLY A 228 6.49 22.63 -20.47
N GLU A 229 7.56 23.40 -20.37
CA GLU A 229 8.33 23.59 -19.12
C GLU A 229 7.51 24.17 -17.95
N GLU A 230 6.37 24.82 -18.20
CA GLU A 230 5.47 25.29 -17.14
C GLU A 230 4.92 24.13 -16.30
N LEU A 231 4.56 23.02 -16.95
CA LEU A 231 4.10 21.80 -16.27
C LEU A 231 5.19 21.22 -15.35
N LEU A 232 6.45 21.26 -15.78
CA LEU A 232 7.56 20.72 -14.99
C LEU A 232 7.84 21.59 -13.76
N ARG A 233 7.84 22.92 -13.91
CA ARG A 233 8.01 23.85 -12.79
C ARG A 233 6.86 23.80 -11.79
N ALA A 234 5.66 23.41 -12.25
CA ALA A 234 4.49 23.24 -11.40
C ALA A 234 4.51 21.97 -10.54
N ALA A 235 5.53 21.11 -10.65
CA ALA A 235 5.60 19.87 -9.87
C ALA A 235 5.57 20.13 -8.35
N ASP A 236 4.69 19.43 -7.63
CA ASP A 236 4.72 19.34 -6.17
C ASP A 236 5.68 18.25 -5.70
N ALA A 237 5.85 17.20 -6.53
CA ALA A 237 6.68 16.06 -6.21
C ALA A 237 7.43 15.50 -7.43
N VAL A 238 8.64 14.98 -7.17
CA VAL A 238 9.47 14.29 -8.17
C VAL A 238 9.84 12.89 -7.67
N TYR A 239 9.34 11.88 -8.35
CA TYR A 239 9.51 10.46 -8.02
C TYR A 239 10.46 9.80 -9.01
N TYR A 240 11.47 9.12 -8.47
CA TYR A 240 12.51 8.49 -9.27
C TYR A 240 12.61 6.98 -9.04
N VAL A 241 12.58 6.22 -10.14
CA VAL A 241 12.91 4.80 -10.11
C VAL A 241 14.42 4.66 -9.94
N ALA A 242 14.86 4.07 -8.83
CA ALA A 242 16.27 3.90 -8.53
C ALA A 242 16.99 3.16 -9.68
N SER A 243 18.13 3.71 -10.10
CA SER A 243 18.92 3.16 -11.20
C SER A 243 19.85 2.05 -10.72
N ALA A 244 19.91 0.97 -11.49
CA ALA A 244 20.86 -0.12 -11.30
C ALA A 244 22.26 0.20 -11.86
N SER A 245 22.37 1.15 -12.80
CA SER A 245 23.63 1.58 -13.41
C SER A 245 24.35 2.69 -12.63
N TRP A 246 23.64 3.49 -11.82
CA TRP A 246 24.27 4.46 -10.93
C TRP A 246 23.47 4.70 -9.65
N THR A 247 24.16 4.83 -8.52
CA THR A 247 23.54 5.02 -7.21
C THR A 247 23.45 6.49 -6.85
N TYR A 248 22.24 6.95 -6.64
CA TYR A 248 21.93 8.28 -6.11
C TYR A 248 21.41 8.16 -4.69
N ARG A 249 21.54 9.24 -3.92
CA ARG A 249 20.88 9.36 -2.62
C ARG A 249 19.48 9.94 -2.77
N ASP A 250 19.36 11.00 -3.55
CA ASP A 250 18.09 11.61 -3.94
C ASP A 250 18.19 12.11 -5.39
N ALA A 251 17.87 11.24 -6.35
CA ALA A 251 17.88 11.61 -7.76
C ALA A 251 16.72 12.57 -8.11
N GLY A 252 15.61 12.51 -7.36
CA GLY A 252 14.46 13.41 -7.56
C GLY A 252 14.86 14.87 -7.39
N ARG A 253 15.71 15.16 -6.39
CA ARG A 253 16.28 16.50 -6.17
C ARG A 253 17.18 16.97 -7.31
N LEU A 254 18.03 16.10 -7.84
CA LEU A 254 18.89 16.43 -8.99
C LEU A 254 18.06 16.71 -10.25
N ILE A 255 17.02 15.90 -10.48
CA ILE A 255 16.10 16.09 -11.59
C ILE A 255 15.33 17.41 -11.43
N ALA A 256 14.81 17.69 -10.24
CA ALA A 256 14.10 18.93 -9.96
C ALA A 256 14.96 20.17 -10.26
N GLU A 257 16.22 20.18 -9.82
CA GLU A 257 17.18 21.25 -10.13
C GLU A 257 17.37 21.43 -11.65
N GLN A 258 17.53 20.34 -12.40
CA GLN A 258 17.68 20.40 -13.86
C GLN A 258 16.42 20.88 -14.59
N LEU A 259 15.23 20.66 -14.02
CA LEU A 259 13.95 21.06 -14.58
C LEU A 259 13.50 22.46 -14.08
N GLY A 260 14.24 23.06 -13.15
CA GLY A 260 13.84 24.31 -12.50
C GLY A 260 12.57 24.17 -11.65
N ALA A 261 12.31 22.97 -11.14
CA ALA A 261 11.20 22.67 -10.24
C ALA A 261 11.65 22.74 -8.78
N GLU A 262 10.73 23.13 -7.89
CA GLU A 262 10.97 23.22 -6.44
C GLU A 262 9.93 22.35 -5.71
N PRO A 263 10.01 21.01 -5.81
CA PRO A 263 9.03 20.12 -5.20
C PRO A 263 9.15 20.14 -3.68
N SER A 264 8.00 20.08 -2.99
CA SER A 264 7.96 19.87 -1.54
C SER A 264 8.32 18.42 -1.14
N GLU A 265 8.21 17.49 -2.08
CA GLU A 265 8.49 16.07 -1.86
C GLU A 265 9.36 15.44 -2.96
N THR A 266 10.38 14.67 -2.55
CA THR A 266 11.07 13.74 -3.44
C THR A 266 10.85 12.31 -2.95
N ALA A 267 10.63 11.39 -3.88
CA ALA A 267 10.56 9.97 -3.55
C ALA A 267 11.46 9.13 -4.45
N MET A 268 12.02 8.06 -3.89
CA MET A 268 12.77 7.06 -4.65
C MET A 268 12.22 5.66 -4.39
N SER A 269 12.26 4.79 -5.40
CA SER A 269 12.05 3.37 -5.14
C SER A 269 13.20 2.77 -4.34
N ALA A 270 12.97 1.60 -3.74
CA ALA A 270 14.04 0.73 -3.26
C ALA A 270 15.07 0.47 -4.40
N PRO A 271 16.35 0.23 -4.07
CA PRO A 271 17.43 0.14 -5.07
C PRO A 271 17.22 -0.92 -6.15
N TYR A 272 16.51 -2.00 -5.85
CA TYR A 272 16.29 -3.11 -6.78
C TYR A 272 14.82 -3.55 -6.82
N GLY A 273 14.26 -3.58 -8.02
CA GLY A 273 12.89 -4.02 -8.28
C GLY A 273 12.34 -3.47 -9.60
N GLY A 274 12.10 -4.33 -10.58
CA GLY A 274 11.39 -3.97 -11.81
C GLY A 274 9.91 -3.61 -11.62
N ASP A 275 9.37 -3.79 -10.40
CA ASP A 275 8.06 -3.31 -9.96
C ASP A 275 8.01 -1.78 -9.74
N ALA A 276 9.17 -1.17 -9.52
CA ALA A 276 9.31 0.20 -9.03
C ALA A 276 8.57 1.25 -9.87
N GLY A 277 8.68 1.21 -11.20
CA GLY A 277 8.02 2.20 -12.07
C GLY A 277 6.51 2.26 -11.86
N GLN A 278 5.87 1.09 -11.84
CA GLN A 278 4.43 0.99 -11.62
C GLN A 278 4.02 1.33 -10.18
N VAL A 279 4.83 0.97 -9.17
CA VAL A 279 4.61 1.38 -7.77
C VAL A 279 4.61 2.90 -7.65
N LEU A 280 5.59 3.59 -8.23
CA LEU A 280 5.67 5.05 -8.17
C LEU A 280 4.52 5.73 -8.90
N ILE A 281 4.10 5.21 -10.06
CA ILE A 281 2.91 5.73 -10.78
C ILE A 281 1.64 5.50 -9.96
N ASN A 282 1.52 4.33 -9.33
CA ASN A 282 0.36 4.03 -8.49
C ASN A 282 0.28 4.99 -7.29
N THR A 283 1.42 5.26 -6.65
CA THR A 283 1.54 6.23 -5.55
C THR A 283 1.26 7.65 -6.02
N ALA A 284 1.79 8.06 -7.18
CA ALA A 284 1.51 9.38 -7.78
C ALA A 284 0.01 9.60 -8.01
N GLY A 285 -0.69 8.58 -8.52
CA GLY A 285 -2.14 8.63 -8.64
C GLY A 285 -2.86 8.77 -7.30
N GLN A 286 -2.36 8.10 -6.25
CA GLN A 286 -2.99 8.11 -4.92
C GLN A 286 -2.78 9.46 -4.23
N VAL A 287 -1.57 10.02 -4.28
CA VAL A 287 -1.29 11.32 -3.65
C VAL A 287 -2.11 12.44 -4.30
N VAL A 288 -2.34 12.38 -5.62
CA VAL A 288 -3.22 13.30 -6.33
C VAL A 288 -4.69 13.09 -5.93
N ALA A 289 -5.16 11.83 -5.92
CA ALA A 289 -6.53 11.51 -5.52
C ALA A 289 -6.85 11.92 -4.07
N ASP A 290 -5.85 11.88 -3.18
CA ASP A 290 -5.94 12.33 -1.79
C ASP A 290 -5.91 13.86 -1.65
N GLY A 291 -5.56 14.61 -2.71
CA GLY A 291 -5.35 16.06 -2.67
C GLY A 291 -4.04 16.48 -1.99
N ARG A 292 -3.05 15.58 -1.89
CA ARG A 292 -1.73 15.86 -1.31
C ARG A 292 -0.74 16.43 -2.32
N ALA A 293 -1.02 16.30 -3.61
CA ALA A 293 -0.27 16.92 -4.71
C ALA A 293 -1.21 17.16 -5.91
N GLU A 294 -0.84 18.09 -6.78
CA GLU A 294 -1.58 18.44 -7.99
C GLU A 294 -0.82 18.03 -9.26
N VAL A 295 0.52 18.07 -9.24
CA VAL A 295 1.42 17.68 -10.33
C VAL A 295 2.56 16.84 -9.77
N VAL A 296 2.68 15.60 -10.25
CA VAL A 296 3.72 14.65 -9.85
C VAL A 296 4.49 14.18 -11.09
N LEU A 297 5.81 14.35 -11.06
CA LEU A 297 6.71 13.85 -12.10
C LEU A 297 7.22 12.47 -11.70
N VAL A 298 7.05 11.45 -12.54
CA VAL A 298 7.60 10.12 -12.29
C VAL A 298 8.56 9.77 -13.42
N SER A 299 9.80 9.42 -13.11
CA SER A 299 10.81 9.12 -14.13
C SER A 299 11.84 8.10 -13.66
N GLY A 300 12.56 7.52 -14.61
CA GLY A 300 13.69 6.65 -14.34
C GLY A 300 14.54 6.45 -15.59
N ALA A 301 15.76 5.97 -15.38
CA ALA A 301 16.70 5.73 -16.47
C ALA A 301 17.73 4.69 -16.11
N GLU A 302 18.29 4.05 -17.14
CA GLU A 302 19.55 3.34 -17.07
C GLU A 302 20.51 3.83 -18.14
N ALA A 303 21.80 3.79 -17.83
CA ALA A 303 22.91 4.07 -18.73
C ALA A 303 23.90 2.90 -18.74
N GLY A 304 23.37 1.67 -18.80
CA GLY A 304 24.15 0.44 -18.65
C GLY A 304 25.09 0.15 -19.81
N ALA A 305 24.72 0.53 -21.04
CA ALA A 305 25.59 0.38 -22.22
C ALA A 305 26.75 1.38 -22.16
N THR A 306 26.47 2.61 -21.73
CA THR A 306 27.49 3.64 -21.50
C THR A 306 28.47 3.24 -20.41
N LEU A 307 27.97 2.77 -19.25
CA LEU A 307 28.84 2.30 -18.17
C LEU A 307 29.74 1.13 -18.60
N ALA A 308 29.18 0.14 -19.31
CA ALA A 308 29.95 -0.98 -19.81
C ALA A 308 31.04 -0.56 -20.83
N ALA A 309 30.73 0.41 -21.70
CA ALA A 309 31.68 0.95 -22.66
C ALA A 309 32.82 1.73 -21.97
N ALA A 310 32.50 2.54 -20.96
CA ALA A 310 33.48 3.30 -20.18
C ALA A 310 34.42 2.38 -19.39
N GLN A 311 33.87 1.36 -18.72
CA GLN A 311 34.66 0.36 -17.99
C GLN A 311 35.66 -0.36 -18.89
N LYS A 312 35.24 -0.73 -20.12
CA LYS A 312 36.13 -1.38 -21.09
C LYS A 312 37.29 -0.49 -21.53
N GLN A 313 37.10 0.83 -21.53
CA GLN A 313 38.11 1.82 -21.93
C GLN A 313 38.86 2.43 -20.75
N GLY A 314 38.48 2.13 -19.50
CA GLY A 314 39.07 2.71 -18.30
C GLY A 314 38.77 4.21 -18.14
N ILE A 315 37.62 4.67 -18.65
CA ILE A 315 37.19 6.07 -18.59
C ILE A 315 36.37 6.30 -17.31
N ASP A 316 36.72 7.33 -16.55
CA ASP A 316 35.88 7.87 -15.49
C ASP A 316 34.82 8.80 -16.10
N LEU A 317 33.55 8.51 -15.82
CA LEU A 317 32.41 9.23 -16.39
C LEU A 317 32.14 10.57 -15.68
N GLY A 318 32.71 10.79 -14.48
CA GLY A 318 32.48 12.02 -13.72
C GLY A 318 31.02 12.25 -13.33
N TRP A 319 30.22 11.18 -13.26
CA TRP A 319 28.81 11.24 -12.87
C TRP A 319 28.64 11.72 -11.43
N PRO A 320 27.54 12.43 -11.13
CA PRO A 320 27.38 13.12 -9.85
C PRO A 320 27.32 12.16 -8.67
N VAL A 321 27.90 12.59 -7.54
CA VAL A 321 27.85 11.90 -6.25
C VAL A 321 27.33 12.89 -5.21
N GLN A 322 26.29 12.51 -4.48
CA GLN A 322 25.65 13.36 -3.47
C GLN A 322 26.26 13.15 -2.08
N GLU A 323 26.24 14.22 -1.27
CA GLU A 323 26.69 14.21 0.13
C GLU A 323 25.89 13.24 1.00
N ARG A 324 26.48 12.77 2.10
CA ARG A 324 25.94 11.66 2.90
C ARG A 324 24.61 11.93 3.58
N ASP A 325 24.33 13.18 3.88
CA ASP A 325 23.13 13.68 4.55
C ASP A 325 21.97 13.94 3.59
N VAL A 326 22.22 13.92 2.28
CA VAL A 326 21.15 13.95 1.28
C VAL A 326 20.34 12.65 1.38
N VAL A 327 19.04 12.78 1.58
CA VAL A 327 18.06 11.69 1.61
C VAL A 327 16.78 12.17 0.94
N PRO A 328 16.04 11.29 0.24
CA PRO A 328 14.75 11.65 -0.31
C PRO A 328 13.73 11.77 0.83
N THR A 329 12.64 12.50 0.59
CA THR A 329 11.55 12.60 1.57
C THR A 329 10.96 11.22 1.89
N THR A 330 10.89 10.33 0.90
CA THR A 330 10.37 8.96 1.09
C THR A 330 11.10 7.94 0.21
N VAL A 331 11.28 6.73 0.73
CA VAL A 331 11.70 5.55 -0.04
C VAL A 331 10.56 4.54 -0.10
N LEU A 332 10.20 4.10 -1.31
CA LEU A 332 9.05 3.24 -1.56
C LEU A 332 9.48 1.83 -2.00
N GLY A 333 8.78 0.81 -1.50
CA GLY A 333 9.10 -0.59 -1.75
C GLY A 333 10.00 -1.21 -0.67
N SER A 334 10.45 -2.45 -0.90
CA SER A 334 11.22 -3.23 0.07
C SER A 334 12.65 -3.51 -0.41
N ASP A 335 13.64 -3.27 0.44
CA ASP A 335 15.06 -3.60 0.19
C ASP A 335 15.51 -4.90 0.88
N ARG A 336 14.57 -5.81 1.15
CA ARG A 336 14.89 -7.11 1.75
C ARG A 336 15.76 -7.93 0.79
N GLU A 337 16.68 -8.73 1.35
CA GLU A 337 17.57 -9.61 0.59
C GLU A 337 16.79 -10.56 -0.33
N ALA A 338 17.20 -10.68 -1.60
CA ALA A 338 16.47 -11.43 -2.61
C ALA A 338 16.48 -12.94 -2.41
N ASN A 339 17.49 -13.48 -1.72
CA ASN A 339 17.73 -14.91 -1.61
C ASN A 339 18.01 -15.33 -0.17
N ASN A 340 17.63 -16.56 0.17
CA ASN A 340 18.03 -17.21 1.42
C ASN A 340 19.34 -18.01 1.23
N GLY A 341 19.80 -18.65 2.31
CA GLY A 341 21.01 -19.50 2.32
C GLY A 341 20.99 -20.62 1.27
N PRO A 342 19.93 -21.46 1.22
CA PRO A 342 19.82 -22.54 0.24
C PRO A 342 19.86 -22.05 -1.22
N GLU A 343 19.14 -20.99 -1.55
CA GLU A 343 19.14 -20.41 -2.90
C GLU A 343 20.51 -19.88 -3.29
N THR A 344 21.19 -19.19 -2.36
CA THR A 344 22.54 -18.67 -2.57
C THR A 344 23.53 -19.81 -2.80
N ALA A 345 23.47 -20.87 -2.00
CA ALA A 345 24.34 -22.04 -2.13
C ALA A 345 24.16 -22.79 -3.46
N ALA A 346 22.93 -22.78 -3.99
CA ALA A 346 22.57 -23.33 -5.30
C ALA A 346 22.88 -22.40 -6.48
N GLY A 347 23.34 -21.17 -6.24
CA GLY A 347 23.69 -20.20 -7.28
C GLY A 347 22.49 -19.44 -7.88
N LEU A 348 21.32 -19.48 -7.22
CA LEU A 348 20.08 -18.84 -7.68
C LEU A 348 20.04 -17.32 -7.45
N THR A 349 21.17 -16.70 -7.13
CA THR A 349 21.35 -15.24 -7.12
C THR A 349 21.39 -14.66 -8.53
N VAL A 350 21.74 -15.47 -9.53
CA VAL A 350 21.71 -15.08 -10.94
C VAL A 350 20.30 -15.34 -11.50
N PRO A 351 19.55 -14.30 -11.94
CA PRO A 351 18.13 -14.45 -12.26
C PRO A 351 17.79 -15.53 -13.28
N VAL A 352 18.60 -15.67 -14.34
CA VAL A 352 18.31 -16.63 -15.42
C VAL A 352 18.16 -18.06 -14.89
N TYR A 353 18.90 -18.46 -13.85
CA TYR A 353 18.81 -19.83 -13.30
C TYR A 353 17.51 -20.04 -12.50
N THR A 354 17.08 -19.03 -11.75
CA THR A 354 15.83 -19.07 -11.00
C THR A 354 14.62 -19.11 -11.92
N TYR A 355 14.61 -18.25 -12.95
CA TYR A 355 13.53 -18.26 -13.96
C TYR A 355 13.54 -19.52 -14.83
N ALA A 356 14.71 -20.10 -15.10
CA ALA A 356 14.78 -21.36 -15.84
C ALA A 356 14.26 -22.54 -15.01
N LEU A 357 14.49 -22.51 -13.69
CA LEU A 357 13.91 -23.48 -12.77
C LEU A 357 12.37 -23.37 -12.75
N MET A 358 11.83 -22.15 -12.67
CA MET A 358 10.38 -21.90 -12.77
C MET A 358 9.83 -22.35 -14.13
N GLU A 359 10.55 -22.14 -15.23
CA GLU A 359 10.17 -22.58 -16.58
C GLU A 359 10.01 -24.09 -16.65
N SER A 360 10.96 -24.83 -16.07
CA SER A 360 10.85 -26.29 -16.02
C SER A 360 9.62 -26.74 -15.21
N ALA A 361 9.25 -26.02 -14.15
CA ALA A 361 8.04 -26.29 -13.38
C ALA A 361 6.76 -25.94 -14.16
N LEU A 362 6.76 -24.84 -14.93
CA LEU A 362 5.66 -24.49 -15.84
C LEU A 362 5.44 -25.57 -16.90
N ARG A 363 6.52 -26.04 -17.53
CA ARG A 363 6.48 -27.17 -18.46
C ARG A 363 5.89 -28.43 -17.83
N ALA A 364 6.34 -28.79 -16.62
CA ALA A 364 5.80 -29.93 -15.89
C ALA A 364 4.30 -29.77 -15.61
N LYS A 365 3.85 -28.58 -15.21
CA LYS A 365 2.44 -28.27 -14.96
C LYS A 365 1.59 -28.34 -16.23
N ALA A 366 2.13 -27.91 -17.36
CA ALA A 366 1.49 -28.00 -18.67
C ALA A 366 1.46 -29.44 -19.24
N GLY A 367 2.28 -30.35 -18.71
CA GLY A 367 2.40 -31.72 -19.22
C GLY A 367 3.12 -31.79 -20.58
N GLU A 368 3.88 -30.77 -20.94
CA GLU A 368 4.52 -30.64 -22.24
C GLU A 368 5.89 -31.35 -22.29
N THR A 369 6.23 -31.88 -23.47
CA THR A 369 7.60 -32.31 -23.77
C THR A 369 8.54 -31.09 -23.87
N PRO A 370 9.87 -31.25 -23.68
CA PRO A 370 10.82 -30.16 -23.86
C PRO A 370 10.71 -29.45 -25.23
N GLU A 371 10.43 -30.21 -26.30
CA GLU A 371 10.30 -29.68 -27.66
C GLU A 371 9.00 -28.88 -27.88
N GLU A 372 7.89 -29.31 -27.29
CA GLU A 372 6.62 -28.56 -27.30
C GLU A 372 6.76 -27.25 -26.54
N HIS A 373 7.29 -27.33 -25.33
CA HIS A 373 7.46 -26.15 -24.48
C HIS A 373 8.43 -25.13 -25.08
N ARG A 374 9.52 -25.59 -25.72
CA ARG A 374 10.44 -24.71 -26.44
C ARG A 374 9.73 -23.94 -27.55
N ARG A 375 8.82 -24.58 -28.29
CA ARG A 375 8.00 -23.91 -29.33
C ARG A 375 7.03 -22.90 -28.71
N THR A 376 6.44 -23.20 -27.56
CA THR A 376 5.56 -22.27 -26.83
C THR A 376 6.31 -20.99 -26.46
N ILE A 377 7.46 -21.11 -25.80
CA ILE A 377 8.21 -19.93 -25.33
C ILE A 377 8.86 -19.13 -26.47
N THR A 378 9.31 -19.78 -27.55
CA THR A 378 9.89 -19.07 -28.70
C THR A 378 8.81 -18.44 -29.59
N GLY A 379 7.63 -19.03 -29.70
CA GLY A 379 6.47 -18.42 -30.34
C GLY A 379 6.02 -17.15 -29.62
N LEU A 380 5.95 -17.20 -28.28
CA LEU A 380 5.68 -16.03 -27.45
C LEU A 380 6.73 -14.93 -27.67
N TRP A 381 8.02 -15.27 -27.61
CA TRP A 381 9.10 -14.29 -27.80
C TRP A 381 9.15 -13.72 -29.23
N SER A 382 8.82 -14.52 -30.25
CA SER A 382 8.72 -14.06 -31.64
C SER A 382 7.74 -12.90 -31.76
N ARG A 383 6.53 -13.03 -31.20
CA ARG A 383 5.51 -11.96 -31.20
C ARG A 383 5.97 -10.70 -30.48
N LEU A 384 6.68 -10.84 -29.35
CA LEU A 384 7.28 -9.70 -28.66
C LEU A 384 8.33 -8.98 -29.55
N SER A 385 9.16 -9.73 -30.27
CA SER A 385 10.14 -9.16 -31.20
C SER A 385 9.49 -8.42 -32.37
N GLU A 386 8.34 -8.90 -32.86
CA GLU A 386 7.57 -8.23 -33.91
C GLU A 386 7.03 -6.87 -33.43
N VAL A 387 6.55 -6.80 -32.19
CA VAL A 387 6.15 -5.53 -31.57
C VAL A 387 7.35 -4.60 -31.43
N ALA A 388 8.50 -5.10 -30.94
CA ALA A 388 9.71 -4.32 -30.78
C ALA A 388 10.24 -3.76 -32.12
N ALA A 389 10.11 -4.52 -33.22
CA ALA A 389 10.53 -4.08 -34.54
C ALA A 389 9.79 -2.82 -35.02
N GLY A 390 8.54 -2.63 -34.57
CA GLY A 390 7.74 -1.43 -34.83
C GLY A 390 7.88 -0.31 -33.80
N ASN A 391 8.63 -0.52 -32.72
CA ASN A 391 8.78 0.44 -31.63
C ASN A 391 10.05 1.30 -31.82
N GLU A 392 9.88 2.61 -32.00
CA GLU A 392 11.00 3.54 -32.21
C GLU A 392 11.97 3.60 -31.02
N TYR A 393 11.50 3.26 -29.82
CA TYR A 393 12.29 3.25 -28.59
C TYR A 393 13.00 1.91 -28.34
N ALA A 394 12.70 0.86 -29.11
CA ALA A 394 13.27 -0.47 -28.87
C ALA A 394 14.79 -0.52 -29.11
N TRP A 395 15.54 -1.08 -28.17
CA TRP A 395 16.98 -1.24 -28.29
C TRP A 395 17.38 -2.10 -29.50
N LEU A 396 16.67 -3.21 -29.72
CA LEU A 396 16.81 -4.14 -30.85
C LEU A 396 15.52 -4.14 -31.69
N PRO A 397 15.37 -3.22 -32.65
CA PRO A 397 14.17 -3.14 -33.49
C PRO A 397 14.24 -4.15 -34.64
N GLN A 398 14.29 -5.45 -34.30
CA GLN A 398 14.34 -6.56 -35.26
C GLN A 398 13.38 -7.66 -34.84
N ALA A 399 12.59 -8.14 -35.80
CA ALA A 399 11.75 -9.31 -35.61
C ALA A 399 12.59 -10.59 -35.78
N HIS A 400 12.30 -11.59 -34.97
CA HIS A 400 12.95 -12.90 -34.98
C HIS A 400 11.90 -14.00 -35.11
N THR A 401 12.17 -15.03 -35.92
CA THR A 401 11.27 -16.18 -36.01
C THR A 401 11.45 -17.12 -34.80
N PRO A 402 10.45 -17.95 -34.47
CA PRO A 402 10.58 -18.94 -33.39
C PRO A 402 11.80 -19.86 -33.55
N GLU A 403 12.15 -20.23 -34.79
CA GLU A 403 13.31 -21.09 -35.10
C GLU A 403 14.64 -20.39 -34.83
N GLN A 404 14.75 -19.10 -35.15
CA GLN A 404 15.95 -18.31 -34.85
C GLN A 404 16.16 -18.17 -33.35
N LEU A 405 15.07 -17.97 -32.61
CA LEU A 405 15.09 -17.88 -31.14
C LEU A 405 15.45 -19.22 -30.49
N ALA A 406 14.97 -20.33 -31.06
CA ALA A 406 15.23 -21.68 -30.56
C ALA A 406 16.64 -22.21 -30.84
N THR A 407 17.32 -21.70 -31.88
CA THR A 407 18.58 -22.28 -32.37
C THR A 407 19.78 -21.54 -31.80
N PRO A 408 20.63 -22.19 -30.98
CA PRO A 408 21.83 -21.56 -30.47
C PRO A 408 22.88 -21.34 -31.56
N ASP A 409 23.46 -20.15 -31.60
CA ASP A 409 24.59 -19.80 -32.45
C ASP A 409 25.55 -18.82 -31.73
N ALA A 410 26.50 -18.22 -32.46
CA ALA A 410 27.45 -17.27 -31.87
C ALA A 410 26.77 -16.00 -31.30
N GLY A 411 25.65 -15.57 -31.87
CA GLY A 411 24.84 -14.42 -31.42
C GLY A 411 23.78 -14.77 -30.37
N ASN A 412 23.29 -16.01 -30.38
CA ASN A 412 22.22 -16.55 -29.56
C ASN A 412 22.63 -17.80 -28.74
N ARG A 413 23.86 -17.83 -28.21
CA ARG A 413 24.35 -19.00 -27.42
C ARG A 413 23.42 -19.37 -26.26
N MET A 414 23.47 -20.62 -25.82
CA MET A 414 22.82 -21.07 -24.60
C MET A 414 23.35 -20.34 -23.35
N ILE A 415 22.44 -19.95 -22.46
CA ILE A 415 22.76 -19.37 -21.15
C ILE A 415 22.41 -20.37 -20.03
N SER A 416 21.18 -20.86 -20.08
CA SER A 416 20.65 -21.89 -19.19
C SER A 416 19.65 -22.72 -19.98
N GLU A 417 19.42 -23.98 -19.66
CA GLU A 417 18.29 -24.71 -20.26
C GLU A 417 16.95 -24.16 -19.71
N PRO A 418 15.95 -23.71 -20.50
CA PRO A 418 15.84 -23.76 -21.98
C PRO A 418 16.07 -22.40 -22.68
N TYR A 419 16.81 -21.48 -22.07
CA TYR A 419 17.05 -20.11 -22.53
C TYR A 419 18.39 -19.91 -23.26
N PRO A 420 18.33 -19.80 -24.60
CA PRO A 420 19.29 -19.02 -25.39
C PRO A 420 19.33 -17.55 -24.97
N LYS A 421 20.39 -16.85 -25.37
CA LYS A 421 20.60 -15.43 -25.05
C LYS A 421 19.41 -14.53 -25.43
N LEU A 422 18.76 -14.79 -26.56
CA LEU A 422 17.62 -14.02 -27.06
C LEU A 422 16.29 -14.38 -26.37
N LEU A 423 16.29 -15.26 -25.37
CA LEU A 423 15.16 -15.44 -24.44
C LEU A 423 15.41 -14.78 -23.07
N CYS A 424 16.53 -14.06 -22.92
CA CYS A 424 16.90 -13.36 -21.69
C CYS A 424 16.71 -11.85 -21.85
N ALA A 425 16.41 -11.15 -20.75
CA ALA A 425 16.39 -9.68 -20.72
C ALA A 425 17.73 -9.06 -21.15
N ASN A 426 17.67 -7.94 -21.86
CA ASN A 426 18.85 -7.16 -22.23
C ASN A 426 19.02 -5.95 -21.31
N LEU A 427 19.90 -6.08 -20.30
CA LEU A 427 20.11 -5.03 -19.29
C LEU A 427 21.17 -3.99 -19.69
N GLN A 428 21.94 -4.23 -20.75
CA GLN A 428 22.99 -3.31 -21.22
C GLN A 428 22.40 -2.31 -22.22
N VAL A 429 21.56 -1.42 -21.70
CA VAL A 429 20.83 -0.43 -22.49
C VAL A 429 20.94 0.95 -21.85
N ASP A 430 20.85 1.97 -22.70
CA ASP A 430 20.70 3.36 -22.29
C ASP A 430 19.30 3.84 -22.68
N LEU A 431 18.38 3.82 -21.71
CA LEU A 431 16.97 4.13 -21.90
C LEU A 431 16.46 4.95 -20.72
N ALA A 432 15.55 5.88 -20.99
CA ALA A 432 14.81 6.60 -19.95
C ALA A 432 13.36 6.81 -20.35
N ALA A 433 12.48 6.84 -19.36
CA ALA A 433 11.07 7.16 -19.53
C ALA A 433 10.60 8.05 -18.39
N GLY A 434 9.75 9.02 -18.72
CA GLY A 434 9.10 9.92 -17.80
C GLY A 434 7.61 10.01 -18.10
N VAL A 435 6.80 10.09 -17.04
CA VAL A 435 5.35 10.31 -17.11
C VAL A 435 4.95 11.39 -16.13
N VAL A 436 3.94 12.18 -16.49
CA VAL A 436 3.42 13.26 -15.63
C VAL A 436 1.99 12.95 -15.24
N VAL A 437 1.76 12.79 -13.93
CA VAL A 437 0.43 12.58 -13.33
C VAL A 437 -0.01 13.90 -12.73
N THR A 438 -1.21 14.36 -13.07
CA THR A 438 -1.81 15.56 -12.49
C THR A 438 -3.21 15.29 -11.99
N SER A 439 -3.76 16.22 -11.21
CA SER A 439 -5.21 16.32 -11.07
C SER A 439 -5.83 16.84 -12.38
N VAL A 440 -7.13 16.60 -12.59
CA VAL A 440 -7.84 17.21 -13.72
C VAL A 440 -8.00 18.72 -13.58
N ALA A 441 -8.01 19.25 -12.35
CA ALA A 441 -8.00 20.70 -12.10
C ALA A 441 -6.70 21.35 -12.59
N ALA A 442 -5.54 20.78 -12.23
CA ALA A 442 -4.24 21.22 -12.69
C ALA A 442 -4.10 21.08 -14.22
N ALA A 443 -4.52 19.94 -14.78
CA ALA A 443 -4.50 19.74 -16.23
C ALA A 443 -5.29 20.81 -16.99
N THR A 444 -6.49 21.14 -16.48
CA THR A 444 -7.35 22.16 -17.08
C THR A 444 -6.76 23.55 -16.95
N ALA A 445 -6.23 23.90 -15.77
CA ALA A 445 -5.63 25.21 -15.51
C ALA A 445 -4.38 25.47 -16.35
N LEU A 446 -3.59 24.43 -16.60
CA LEU A 446 -2.40 24.47 -17.48
C LEU A 446 -2.76 24.40 -18.98
N GLY A 447 -4.06 24.36 -19.33
CA GLY A 447 -4.52 24.37 -20.73
C GLY A 447 -4.23 23.07 -21.49
N ILE A 448 -4.05 21.95 -20.80
CA ILE A 448 -3.78 20.65 -21.42
C ILE A 448 -5.06 20.12 -22.04
N ALA A 449 -5.03 19.83 -23.34
CA ALA A 449 -6.18 19.31 -24.08
C ALA A 449 -6.62 17.92 -23.58
N GLN A 450 -7.93 17.69 -23.49
CA GLN A 450 -8.47 16.46 -22.91
C GLN A 450 -8.24 15.20 -23.76
N ASP A 451 -7.89 15.34 -25.03
CA ASP A 451 -7.47 14.21 -25.87
C ASP A 451 -6.08 13.65 -25.46
N LYS A 452 -5.32 14.41 -24.66
CA LYS A 452 -4.07 13.95 -24.03
C LYS A 452 -4.29 13.17 -22.74
N TRP A 453 -5.51 13.17 -22.19
CA TRP A 453 -5.79 12.62 -20.87
C TRP A 453 -5.95 11.10 -20.90
N VAL A 454 -5.15 10.40 -20.09
CA VAL A 454 -5.33 8.98 -19.79
C VAL A 454 -5.52 8.80 -18.29
N PHE A 455 -6.68 8.32 -17.89
CA PHE A 455 -7.05 8.14 -16.50
C PHE A 455 -6.45 6.86 -15.92
N LEU A 456 -6.08 6.95 -14.64
CA LEU A 456 -5.77 5.78 -13.83
C LEU A 456 -7.08 5.24 -13.25
N HIS A 457 -7.41 3.98 -13.54
CA HIS A 457 -8.64 3.32 -13.04
C HIS A 457 -8.38 2.57 -11.74
N ALA A 458 -7.28 1.83 -11.69
CA ALA A 458 -6.83 1.11 -10.51
C ALA A 458 -5.31 0.93 -10.57
N GLY A 459 -4.66 1.02 -9.41
CA GLY A 459 -3.30 0.53 -9.19
C GLY A 459 -3.35 -0.56 -8.13
N ALA A 460 -2.50 -1.58 -8.23
CA ALA A 460 -2.39 -2.58 -7.18
C ALA A 460 -0.94 -3.07 -7.03
N ALA A 461 -0.52 -3.41 -5.81
CA ALA A 461 0.79 -4.00 -5.56
C ALA A 461 0.75 -5.01 -4.41
N ALA A 462 1.53 -6.10 -4.55
CA ALA A 462 1.67 -7.12 -3.53
C ALA A 462 2.94 -7.95 -3.73
N TYR A 463 3.31 -8.73 -2.71
CA TYR A 463 4.48 -9.60 -2.73
C TYR A 463 4.08 -11.07 -2.57
N ASP A 464 4.74 -11.95 -3.33
CA ASP A 464 4.67 -13.40 -3.11
C ASP A 464 5.43 -13.81 -1.84
N GLU A 465 5.31 -15.09 -1.46
CA GLU A 465 6.27 -15.67 -0.52
C GLU A 465 7.70 -15.41 -1.05
N TRP A 466 8.48 -14.79 -0.17
CA TRP A 466 9.58 -13.93 -0.60
C TRP A 466 10.68 -14.72 -1.28
N PHE A 467 11.04 -15.83 -0.64
CA PHE A 467 12.02 -16.78 -1.14
C PHE A 467 11.33 -17.80 -2.04
N VAL A 468 11.81 -17.93 -3.28
CA VAL A 468 11.26 -18.83 -4.30
C VAL A 468 11.25 -20.27 -3.80
N SER A 469 12.33 -20.68 -3.13
CA SER A 469 12.49 -21.99 -2.52
C SER A 469 11.48 -22.29 -1.42
N GLU A 470 10.78 -21.28 -0.88
CA GLU A 470 9.76 -21.44 0.13
C GLU A 470 8.32 -21.41 -0.42
N ARG A 471 8.15 -21.11 -1.71
CA ARG A 471 6.83 -21.08 -2.35
C ARG A 471 6.21 -22.48 -2.40
N ARG A 472 4.88 -22.52 -2.28
CA ARG A 472 4.11 -23.76 -2.46
C ARG A 472 4.40 -24.41 -3.81
N GLU A 473 4.31 -23.61 -4.87
CA GLU A 473 4.56 -23.98 -6.26
C GLU A 473 5.52 -22.97 -6.89
N LEU A 474 6.40 -23.45 -7.78
CA LEU A 474 7.32 -22.58 -8.54
C LEU A 474 6.66 -21.95 -9.79
N ALA A 475 5.54 -22.51 -10.24
CA ALA A 475 4.84 -22.17 -11.48
C ALA A 475 3.53 -21.39 -11.25
N ALA A 476 3.45 -20.63 -10.15
CA ALA A 476 2.28 -19.86 -9.76
C ALA A 476 2.70 -18.60 -9.00
N SER A 477 1.80 -17.62 -8.99
CA SER A 477 1.94 -16.39 -8.21
C SER A 477 0.57 -15.99 -7.63
N PRO A 478 0.25 -16.42 -6.40
CA PRO A 478 -0.91 -15.94 -5.66
C PRO A 478 -0.96 -14.40 -5.57
N ALA A 479 0.19 -13.73 -5.50
CA ALA A 479 0.26 -12.27 -5.44
C ALA A 479 -0.22 -11.61 -6.74
N ILE A 480 0.20 -12.09 -7.92
CA ILE A 480 -0.31 -11.57 -9.20
C ILE A 480 -1.82 -11.76 -9.31
N ARG A 481 -2.32 -12.94 -8.92
CA ARG A 481 -3.77 -13.22 -8.92
C ARG A 481 -4.53 -12.23 -8.04
N ALA A 482 -4.06 -12.03 -6.80
CA ALA A 482 -4.70 -11.14 -5.84
C ALA A 482 -4.72 -9.68 -6.31
N ILE A 483 -3.63 -9.17 -6.89
CA ILE A 483 -3.62 -7.79 -7.43
C ILE A 483 -4.47 -7.64 -8.68
N GLY A 484 -4.53 -8.68 -9.52
CA GLY A 484 -5.41 -8.72 -10.69
C GLY A 484 -6.88 -8.67 -10.29
N GLU A 485 -7.31 -9.59 -9.41
CA GLU A 485 -8.68 -9.65 -8.88
C GLU A 485 -9.08 -8.33 -8.22
N ALA A 486 -8.23 -7.76 -7.37
CA ALA A 486 -8.51 -6.49 -6.70
C ALA A 486 -8.62 -5.31 -7.67
N ALA A 487 -7.70 -5.19 -8.63
CA ALA A 487 -7.71 -4.10 -9.59
C ALA A 487 -8.89 -4.19 -10.57
N PHE A 488 -9.18 -5.37 -11.10
CA PHE A 488 -10.33 -5.61 -11.99
C PHE A 488 -11.65 -5.33 -11.27
N ALA A 489 -11.81 -5.82 -10.04
CA ALA A 489 -13.00 -5.56 -9.23
C ALA A 489 -13.18 -4.06 -8.96
N HIS A 490 -12.11 -3.33 -8.61
CA HIS A 490 -12.17 -1.89 -8.35
C HIS A 490 -12.52 -1.07 -9.60
N ALA A 491 -11.94 -1.44 -10.75
CA ALA A 491 -12.22 -0.81 -12.03
C ALA A 491 -13.61 -1.18 -12.60
N GLY A 492 -14.22 -2.27 -12.11
CA GLY A 492 -15.52 -2.76 -12.58
C GLY A 492 -15.46 -3.38 -13.98
N ILE A 493 -14.33 -4.00 -14.34
CA ILE A 493 -14.08 -4.67 -15.62
C ILE A 493 -13.48 -6.07 -15.39
N GLY A 494 -13.42 -6.90 -16.42
CA GLY A 494 -12.71 -8.19 -16.42
C GLY A 494 -11.49 -8.22 -17.34
N PRO A 495 -10.74 -9.34 -17.35
CA PRO A 495 -9.57 -9.50 -18.23
C PRO A 495 -9.93 -9.43 -19.72
N ASP A 496 -11.15 -9.80 -20.12
CA ASP A 496 -11.63 -9.73 -21.50
C ASP A 496 -11.88 -8.29 -21.99
N ASP A 497 -12.06 -7.33 -21.07
CA ASP A 497 -12.27 -5.92 -21.41
C ASP A 497 -10.97 -5.17 -21.72
N VAL A 498 -9.83 -5.76 -21.37
CA VAL A 498 -8.50 -5.18 -21.61
C VAL A 498 -8.03 -5.52 -23.02
N ARG A 499 -7.76 -4.49 -23.82
CA ARG A 499 -7.32 -4.63 -25.20
C ARG A 499 -5.82 -4.46 -25.39
N HIS A 500 -5.21 -3.54 -24.64
CA HIS A 500 -3.78 -3.23 -24.75
C HIS A 500 -3.07 -3.75 -23.50
N VAL A 501 -2.10 -4.65 -23.66
CA VAL A 501 -1.45 -5.32 -22.53
C VAL A 501 0.06 -5.16 -22.63
N ASP A 502 0.69 -4.81 -21.51
CA ASP A 502 2.12 -5.01 -21.31
C ASP A 502 2.38 -5.83 -20.05
N LEU A 503 2.74 -7.09 -20.24
CA LEU A 503 3.22 -7.94 -19.15
C LEU A 503 4.75 -7.81 -19.04
N TYR A 504 5.23 -7.62 -17.81
CA TYR A 504 6.66 -7.62 -17.53
C TYR A 504 7.32 -8.92 -18.01
N SER A 505 8.38 -8.79 -18.80
CA SER A 505 8.86 -9.86 -19.71
C SER A 505 10.38 -10.06 -19.65
N CYS A 506 10.95 -10.16 -18.45
CA CYS A 506 12.38 -10.45 -18.30
C CYS A 506 12.77 -11.84 -18.83
N PHE A 507 11.87 -12.82 -18.70
CA PHE A 507 11.99 -14.21 -19.17
C PHE A 507 10.60 -14.76 -19.51
N PRO A 508 10.49 -15.77 -20.39
CA PRO A 508 9.19 -16.36 -20.76
C PRO A 508 8.37 -16.87 -19.57
N ALA A 509 9.01 -17.49 -18.58
CA ALA A 509 8.33 -17.93 -17.35
C ALA A 509 7.56 -16.80 -16.63
N ALA A 510 8.10 -15.57 -16.60
CA ALA A 510 7.43 -14.44 -15.95
C ALA A 510 6.12 -14.07 -16.66
N VAL A 511 6.14 -14.03 -18.00
CA VAL A 511 4.96 -13.73 -18.82
C VAL A 511 3.93 -14.84 -18.72
N GLN A 512 4.38 -16.10 -18.72
CA GLN A 512 3.49 -17.25 -18.58
C GLN A 512 2.75 -17.27 -17.24
N ILE A 513 3.48 -17.04 -16.15
CA ILE A 513 2.87 -16.94 -14.81
C ILE A 513 1.89 -15.76 -14.77
N ALA A 514 2.31 -14.58 -15.21
CA ALA A 514 1.46 -13.39 -15.16
C ALA A 514 0.19 -13.55 -15.99
N ALA A 515 0.29 -14.05 -17.22
CA ALA A 515 -0.85 -14.26 -18.09
C ALA A 515 -1.83 -15.28 -17.51
N SER A 516 -1.32 -16.41 -16.99
CA SER A 516 -2.14 -17.43 -16.33
C SER A 516 -2.89 -16.88 -15.12
N GLU A 517 -2.20 -16.15 -14.24
CA GLU A 517 -2.78 -15.61 -13.00
C GLU A 517 -3.77 -14.46 -13.26
N LEU A 518 -3.64 -13.74 -14.38
CA LEU A 518 -4.56 -12.68 -14.81
C LEU A 518 -5.67 -13.17 -15.74
N GLY A 519 -5.67 -14.45 -16.14
CA GLY A 519 -6.65 -15.00 -17.07
C GLY A 519 -6.49 -14.51 -18.51
N LEU A 520 -5.27 -14.17 -18.93
CA LEU A 520 -4.95 -13.74 -20.29
C LEU A 520 -4.40 -14.90 -21.12
N PRO A 521 -4.91 -15.17 -22.34
CA PRO A 521 -4.38 -16.21 -23.20
C PRO A 521 -2.95 -15.88 -23.67
N LEU A 522 -2.07 -16.90 -23.72
CA LEU A 522 -0.69 -16.73 -24.18
C LEU A 522 -0.56 -16.48 -25.70
N ASP A 523 -1.52 -16.99 -26.47
CA ASP A 523 -1.51 -16.98 -27.94
C ASP A 523 -2.77 -16.30 -28.49
N ASP A 524 -3.01 -15.07 -28.05
CA ASP A 524 -4.05 -14.20 -28.57
C ASP A 524 -3.47 -13.29 -29.67
N PRO A 525 -3.77 -13.53 -30.97
CA PRO A 525 -3.20 -12.74 -32.06
C PRO A 525 -3.74 -11.30 -32.10
N GLU A 526 -4.92 -11.06 -31.53
CA GLU A 526 -5.54 -9.72 -31.50
C GLU A 526 -5.06 -8.89 -30.30
N ARG A 527 -4.46 -9.55 -29.30
CA ARG A 527 -3.97 -8.93 -28.07
C ARG A 527 -2.57 -9.46 -27.71
N PRO A 528 -1.51 -8.92 -28.34
CA PRO A 528 -0.15 -9.18 -27.90
C PRO A 528 0.02 -8.85 -26.41
N LEU A 529 0.76 -9.71 -25.68
CA LEU A 529 1.04 -9.53 -24.24
C LEU A 529 2.12 -8.48 -23.95
N SER A 530 2.52 -7.70 -24.95
CA SER A 530 3.40 -6.53 -24.80
C SER A 530 3.05 -5.48 -25.84
N VAL A 531 3.02 -4.20 -25.43
CA VAL A 531 2.93 -3.05 -26.34
C VAL A 531 4.32 -2.47 -26.65
N THR A 532 5.31 -2.74 -25.80
CA THR A 532 6.69 -2.25 -25.97
C THR A 532 7.55 -3.21 -26.80
N GLY A 533 7.26 -4.51 -26.76
CA GLY A 533 8.08 -5.58 -27.33
C GLY A 533 9.02 -6.28 -26.34
N GLY A 534 8.89 -5.99 -25.05
CA GLY A 534 9.50 -6.74 -23.96
C GLY A 534 11.00 -6.51 -23.71
N LEU A 535 11.47 -6.91 -22.52
CA LEU A 535 12.81 -6.54 -22.02
C LEU A 535 13.99 -7.08 -22.84
N THR A 536 13.79 -8.15 -23.62
CA THR A 536 14.82 -8.66 -24.53
C THR A 536 15.06 -7.70 -25.69
N PHE A 537 13.98 -7.22 -26.33
CA PHE A 537 14.06 -6.52 -27.61
C PHE A 537 13.85 -5.01 -27.46
N ALA A 538 12.82 -4.58 -26.73
CA ALA A 538 12.64 -3.18 -26.35
C ALA A 538 13.83 -2.67 -25.53
N GLY A 539 14.46 -3.58 -24.77
CA GLY A 539 15.52 -3.30 -23.82
C GLY A 539 14.99 -3.30 -22.40
N GLY A 540 15.78 -3.81 -21.46
CA GLY A 540 15.42 -3.93 -20.06
C GLY A 540 16.19 -2.91 -19.23
N PRO A 541 15.71 -1.67 -19.05
CA PRO A 541 16.37 -0.67 -18.22
C PRO A 541 16.17 -0.99 -16.73
N GLY A 542 16.73 -2.13 -16.30
CA GLY A 542 16.74 -2.59 -14.91
C GLY A 542 15.38 -2.46 -14.26
N ASN A 543 15.27 -1.49 -13.35
CA ASN A 543 14.08 -1.25 -12.55
C ASN A 543 12.96 -0.47 -13.28
N ASN A 544 13.29 0.23 -14.38
CA ASN A 544 12.41 1.25 -14.98
C ASN A 544 11.59 0.78 -16.19
N TYR A 545 11.58 -0.52 -16.52
CA TYR A 545 10.79 -1.02 -17.66
C TYR A 545 9.29 -0.67 -17.54
N GLY A 546 8.72 -0.74 -16.33
CA GLY A 546 7.31 -0.41 -16.10
C GLY A 546 6.91 1.00 -16.56
N THR A 547 7.79 1.99 -16.42
CA THR A 547 7.54 3.36 -16.86
C THR A 547 7.48 3.45 -18.39
N HIS A 548 8.33 2.69 -19.10
CA HIS A 548 8.28 2.58 -20.57
C HIS A 548 6.98 1.91 -21.03
N ALA A 549 6.55 0.84 -20.34
CA ALA A 549 5.29 0.16 -20.63
C ALA A 549 4.10 1.12 -20.53
N VAL A 550 4.00 1.89 -19.44
CA VAL A 550 2.94 2.89 -19.28
C VAL A 550 3.05 4.01 -20.32
N ALA A 551 4.25 4.50 -20.61
CA ALA A 551 4.45 5.53 -21.63
C ALA A 551 3.93 5.09 -23.01
N THR A 552 4.28 3.87 -23.45
CA THR A 552 3.77 3.33 -24.71
C THR A 552 2.27 3.03 -24.66
N LEU A 553 1.74 2.59 -23.51
CA LEU A 553 0.32 2.31 -23.34
C LEU A 553 -0.54 3.58 -23.48
N VAL A 554 -0.07 4.72 -22.97
CA VAL A 554 -0.76 6.02 -23.09
C VAL A 554 -1.00 6.38 -24.56
N ASP A 555 -0.01 6.21 -25.45
CA ASP A 555 -0.17 6.50 -26.87
C ASP A 555 -1.21 5.59 -27.56
N ARG A 556 -1.23 4.31 -27.17
CA ARG A 556 -2.24 3.35 -27.65
C ARG A 556 -3.64 3.74 -27.20
N LEU A 557 -3.80 4.13 -25.93
CA LEU A 557 -5.09 4.50 -25.36
C LEU A 557 -5.61 5.84 -25.88
N ARG A 558 -4.74 6.80 -26.20
CA ARG A 558 -5.15 8.04 -26.89
C ARG A 558 -5.65 7.75 -28.30
N SER A 559 -5.02 6.80 -28.99
CA SER A 559 -5.42 6.37 -30.34
C SER A 559 -6.68 5.48 -30.36
N ASP A 560 -6.94 4.79 -29.25
CA ASP A 560 -8.09 3.89 -29.05
C ASP A 560 -8.82 4.22 -27.72
N PRO A 561 -9.53 5.36 -27.67
CA PRO A 561 -9.97 5.98 -26.41
C PRO A 561 -11.04 5.23 -25.63
N ALA A 562 -11.70 4.25 -26.25
CA ALA A 562 -12.70 3.40 -25.61
C ALA A 562 -12.08 2.17 -24.94
N ALA A 563 -10.81 1.84 -25.24
CA ALA A 563 -10.15 0.65 -24.73
C ALA A 563 -9.65 0.83 -23.29
N TYR A 564 -9.46 -0.31 -22.63
CA TYR A 564 -8.69 -0.44 -21.41
C TYR A 564 -7.29 -0.99 -21.72
N GLY A 565 -6.32 -0.45 -21.00
CA GLY A 565 -4.94 -0.88 -21.02
C GLY A 565 -4.51 -1.42 -19.67
N LEU A 566 -3.64 -2.43 -19.67
CA LEU A 566 -3.07 -3.03 -18.47
C LEU A 566 -1.54 -3.08 -18.59
N SER A 567 -0.86 -2.64 -17.55
CA SER A 567 0.60 -2.75 -17.40
C SER A 567 0.90 -3.53 -16.12
N THR A 568 1.81 -4.51 -16.20
CA THR A 568 2.39 -5.14 -15.02
C THR A 568 3.88 -4.82 -14.90
N SER A 569 4.36 -4.84 -13.67
CA SER A 569 5.76 -4.63 -13.34
C SER A 569 6.16 -5.58 -12.24
N LEU A 570 7.39 -6.08 -12.33
CA LEU A 570 7.83 -7.22 -11.54
C LEU A 570 9.26 -7.06 -11.06
N GLY A 571 9.47 -7.25 -9.75
CA GLY A 571 10.78 -7.23 -9.11
C GLY A 571 11.28 -8.62 -8.69
N TRP A 572 12.60 -8.79 -8.75
CA TRP A 572 13.33 -10.01 -8.42
C TRP A 572 12.88 -11.24 -9.20
N PHE A 573 12.39 -12.28 -8.51
CA PHE A 573 12.11 -13.61 -9.06
C PHE A 573 10.60 -13.88 -8.99
N VAL A 574 9.80 -13.07 -9.69
CA VAL A 574 8.32 -13.07 -9.53
C VAL A 574 7.97 -12.84 -8.05
N THR A 575 8.70 -11.95 -7.36
CA THR A 575 8.57 -11.75 -5.91
C THR A 575 7.77 -10.49 -5.60
N LYS A 576 8.07 -9.40 -6.30
CA LYS A 576 7.42 -8.12 -6.13
C LYS A 576 6.55 -7.83 -7.33
N HIS A 577 5.31 -7.42 -7.13
CA HIS A 577 4.35 -7.21 -8.21
C HIS A 577 3.65 -5.89 -8.08
N ALA A 578 3.51 -5.19 -9.19
CA ALA A 578 2.68 -4.01 -9.32
C ALA A 578 1.93 -4.04 -10.65
N LEU A 579 0.71 -3.52 -10.64
CA LEU A 579 -0.22 -3.51 -11.78
C LEU A 579 -0.90 -2.14 -11.85
N GLY A 580 -1.18 -1.68 -13.08
CA GLY A 580 -2.00 -0.51 -13.36
C GLY A 580 -3.01 -0.75 -14.48
N ILE A 581 -4.24 -0.25 -14.29
CA ILE A 581 -5.30 -0.24 -15.30
C ILE A 581 -5.55 1.21 -15.74
N TYR A 582 -5.58 1.43 -17.06
CA TYR A 582 -5.62 2.74 -17.68
C TYR A 582 -6.68 2.83 -18.78
N SER A 583 -7.27 4.01 -18.98
CA SER A 583 -8.09 4.30 -20.16
C SER A 583 -8.19 5.80 -20.40
N ALA A 584 -8.34 6.22 -21.65
CA ALA A 584 -8.71 7.61 -21.94
C ALA A 584 -10.17 7.93 -21.52
N THR A 585 -10.96 6.92 -21.13
CA THR A 585 -12.32 7.10 -20.60
C THR A 585 -12.26 7.30 -19.08
N PRO A 586 -12.96 8.30 -18.51
CA PRO A 586 -12.93 8.54 -17.07
C PRO A 586 -13.40 7.33 -16.23
N PRO A 587 -12.84 7.13 -15.03
CA PRO A 587 -13.23 6.02 -14.16
C PRO A 587 -14.60 6.26 -13.52
N ARG A 588 -15.31 5.17 -13.22
CA ARG A 588 -16.62 5.22 -12.52
C ARG A 588 -16.46 5.31 -11.01
N THR A 589 -15.36 4.77 -10.51
CA THR A 589 -14.95 4.74 -9.11
C THR A 589 -13.71 5.62 -8.95
N PRO A 590 -13.59 6.40 -7.86
CA PRO A 590 -12.36 7.15 -7.61
C PRO A 590 -11.15 6.23 -7.59
N TYR A 591 -10.04 6.69 -8.16
CA TYR A 591 -8.80 5.94 -8.22
C TYR A 591 -8.32 5.50 -6.82
N ARG A 592 -7.77 4.27 -6.75
CA ARG A 592 -7.09 3.74 -5.57
C ARG A 592 -5.84 2.97 -5.97
N ALA A 593 -4.77 3.15 -5.18
CA ALA A 593 -3.62 2.26 -5.14
C ALA A 593 -3.87 1.17 -4.08
N LEU A 594 -4.26 -0.01 -4.53
CA LEU A 594 -4.67 -1.15 -3.72
C LEU A 594 -3.45 -1.96 -3.25
N ALA A 595 -3.54 -2.50 -2.04
CA ALA A 595 -2.56 -3.45 -1.50
C ALA A 595 -3.33 -4.66 -0.95
N PRO A 596 -3.80 -5.58 -1.82
CA PRO A 596 -4.61 -6.69 -1.38
C PRO A 596 -3.83 -7.56 -0.41
N VAL A 597 -4.56 -8.03 0.59
CA VAL A 597 -4.00 -8.81 1.68
C VAL A 597 -3.90 -10.27 1.26
N LEU A 598 -2.67 -10.81 1.22
CA LEU A 598 -2.45 -12.23 0.99
C LEU A 598 -2.47 -13.01 2.30
N LEU A 599 -3.42 -13.94 2.39
CA LEU A 599 -3.39 -14.94 3.46
C LEU A 599 -2.23 -15.90 3.20
N PRO A 600 -1.50 -16.33 4.25
CA PRO A 600 -0.38 -17.26 4.07
C PRO A 600 -0.84 -18.58 3.47
N GLU A 601 -0.27 -18.95 2.33
CA GLU A 601 -0.44 -20.30 1.77
C GLU A 601 0.51 -21.31 2.45
N ARG A 602 0.37 -22.60 2.08
CA ARG A 602 1.29 -23.67 2.48
C ARG A 602 2.69 -23.47 1.90
N ALA A 603 3.52 -22.67 2.56
CA ALA A 603 4.93 -22.50 2.23
C ALA A 603 5.75 -23.76 2.54
N ARG A 604 6.71 -24.08 1.68
CA ARG A 604 7.63 -25.22 1.85
C ARG A 604 8.88 -24.77 2.60
N PRO A 605 9.33 -25.48 3.65
CA PRO A 605 10.64 -25.20 4.22
C PRO A 605 11.75 -25.48 3.20
N ALA A 606 12.67 -24.54 3.02
CA ALA A 606 13.92 -24.76 2.28
C ALA A 606 15.00 -25.29 3.24
N LEU A 607 15.61 -26.44 2.90
CA LEU A 607 16.60 -27.09 3.76
C LEU A 607 18.03 -26.73 3.34
N ASP A 608 18.87 -26.32 4.31
CA ASP A 608 20.30 -26.09 4.10
C ASP A 608 21.11 -27.38 3.93
N SER A 609 20.59 -28.49 4.45
CA SER A 609 21.16 -29.82 4.24
C SER A 609 20.07 -30.89 4.32
N TYR A 610 20.23 -31.94 3.53
CA TYR A 610 19.34 -33.09 3.50
C TYR A 610 20.07 -34.27 2.89
N ALA A 611 19.83 -35.46 3.43
CA ALA A 611 20.27 -36.73 2.86
C ALA A 611 19.10 -37.71 2.98
N GLY A 612 18.67 -38.27 1.86
CA GLY A 612 17.53 -39.17 1.79
C GLY A 612 16.77 -39.07 0.46
N PRO A 613 15.61 -39.74 0.38
CA PRO A 613 14.84 -39.81 -0.85
C PRO A 613 14.14 -38.48 -1.15
N GLY A 614 13.82 -38.25 -2.42
CA GLY A 614 13.00 -37.13 -2.86
C GLY A 614 12.54 -37.29 -4.31
N VAL A 615 11.77 -36.31 -4.80
CA VAL A 615 11.26 -36.26 -6.17
C VAL A 615 11.66 -34.94 -6.81
N VAL A 616 12.20 -34.98 -8.04
CA VAL A 616 12.61 -33.77 -8.77
C VAL A 616 11.38 -32.98 -9.21
N GLU A 617 11.22 -31.76 -8.68
CA GLU A 617 10.14 -30.83 -9.04
C GLU A 617 10.50 -29.97 -10.25
N ALA A 618 11.75 -29.51 -10.31
CA ALA A 618 12.24 -28.58 -11.32
C ALA A 618 13.74 -28.80 -11.55
N ALA A 619 14.22 -28.52 -12.75
CA ALA A 619 15.63 -28.62 -13.09
C ALA A 619 16.03 -27.66 -14.21
N THR A 620 17.27 -27.18 -14.16
CA THR A 620 17.92 -26.43 -15.24
C THR A 620 19.42 -26.74 -15.29
N ALA A 621 20.07 -26.45 -16.42
CA ALA A 621 21.51 -26.57 -16.60
C ALA A 621 22.13 -25.23 -16.99
N GLN A 622 23.18 -24.82 -16.27
CA GLN A 622 24.01 -23.66 -16.57
C GLN A 622 24.96 -23.98 -17.73
N TYR A 623 25.13 -23.03 -18.66
CA TYR A 623 26.06 -23.16 -19.79
C TYR A 623 27.22 -22.17 -19.71
N GLY A 624 28.41 -22.66 -20.08
CA GLY A 624 29.61 -21.85 -20.27
C GLY A 624 29.56 -21.05 -21.57
N ARG A 625 30.52 -20.13 -21.74
CA ARG A 625 30.64 -19.33 -22.98
C ARG A 625 31.04 -20.15 -24.21
N ASP A 626 31.61 -21.32 -23.99
CA ASP A 626 31.96 -22.31 -25.02
C ASP A 626 30.77 -23.19 -25.45
N GLY A 627 29.62 -23.05 -24.78
CA GLY A 627 28.40 -23.80 -25.05
C GLY A 627 28.32 -25.16 -24.35
N ALA A 628 29.26 -25.50 -23.47
CA ALA A 628 29.20 -26.73 -22.68
C ALA A 628 28.36 -26.55 -21.40
N PRO A 629 27.61 -27.57 -20.94
CA PRO A 629 26.95 -27.53 -19.63
C PRO A 629 28.00 -27.54 -18.50
N GLU A 630 27.92 -26.60 -17.57
CA GLU A 630 28.87 -26.46 -16.46
C GLU A 630 28.33 -27.04 -15.15
N ALA A 631 27.02 -26.87 -14.87
CA ALA A 631 26.39 -27.35 -13.64
C ALA A 631 24.87 -27.50 -13.82
N GLY A 632 24.30 -28.50 -13.17
CA GLY A 632 22.86 -28.70 -13.05
C GLY A 632 22.35 -28.12 -11.74
N ILE A 633 21.17 -27.51 -11.76
CA ILE A 633 20.47 -27.03 -10.57
C ILE A 633 19.10 -27.70 -10.52
N LEU A 634 18.80 -28.38 -9.42
CA LEU A 634 17.54 -29.11 -9.24
C LEU A 634 16.82 -28.65 -7.97
N SER A 635 15.50 -28.54 -8.06
CA SER A 635 14.59 -28.51 -6.92
C SER A 635 14.10 -29.92 -6.66
N VAL A 636 14.37 -30.46 -5.47
CA VAL A 636 13.92 -31.80 -5.04
C VAL A 636 13.01 -31.65 -3.83
N LEU A 637 11.85 -32.30 -3.86
CA LEU A 637 10.90 -32.32 -2.76
C LEU A 637 11.08 -33.59 -1.91
N THR A 638 11.22 -33.41 -0.60
CA THR A 638 11.31 -34.53 0.35
C THR A 638 9.92 -35.17 0.57
N PRO A 639 9.83 -36.39 1.13
CA PRO A 639 8.55 -37.02 1.48
C PRO A 639 7.68 -36.15 2.42
N GLU A 640 8.30 -35.33 3.26
CA GLU A 640 7.64 -34.40 4.18
C GLU A 640 7.25 -33.05 3.53
N GLY A 641 7.50 -32.90 2.23
CA GLY A 641 7.11 -31.71 1.47
C GLY A 641 8.07 -30.52 1.55
N ALA A 642 9.23 -30.68 2.19
CA ALA A 642 10.29 -29.68 2.20
C ALA A 642 11.03 -29.64 0.85
N ARG A 643 11.69 -28.53 0.55
CA ARG A 643 12.45 -28.34 -0.69
C ARG A 643 13.95 -28.34 -0.41
N VAL A 644 14.69 -29.07 -1.23
CA VAL A 644 16.15 -29.10 -1.25
C VAL A 644 16.61 -28.63 -2.61
N LEU A 645 17.51 -27.65 -2.62
CA LEU A 645 18.13 -27.17 -3.85
C LEU A 645 19.50 -27.84 -4.00
N VAL A 646 19.70 -28.54 -5.10
CA VAL A 646 20.95 -29.26 -5.37
C VAL A 646 21.62 -28.63 -6.59
N ARG A 647 22.86 -28.16 -6.41
CA ARG A 647 23.71 -27.72 -7.52
C ARG A 647 24.85 -28.71 -7.72
N THR A 648 24.79 -29.47 -8.81
CA THR A 648 25.68 -30.60 -9.10
C THR A 648 26.47 -30.40 -10.40
N THR A 649 27.64 -31.02 -10.47
CA THR A 649 28.47 -31.12 -11.69
C THR A 649 28.62 -32.59 -12.12
N GLN A 650 27.80 -33.49 -11.58
CA GLN A 650 27.82 -34.91 -11.93
C GLN A 650 27.42 -35.11 -13.40
N PRO A 651 28.28 -35.71 -14.24
CA PRO A 651 27.98 -35.90 -15.66
C PRO A 651 26.67 -36.64 -15.91
N GLU A 652 26.38 -37.68 -15.12
CA GLU A 652 25.17 -38.49 -15.24
C GLU A 652 23.87 -37.70 -14.97
N VAL A 653 23.93 -36.71 -14.07
CA VAL A 653 22.78 -35.84 -13.78
C VAL A 653 22.65 -34.75 -14.83
N LEU A 654 23.77 -34.17 -15.27
CA LEU A 654 23.81 -33.19 -16.36
C LEU A 654 23.24 -33.75 -17.66
N ASP A 655 23.65 -34.96 -18.04
CA ASP A 655 23.13 -35.66 -19.22
C ASP A 655 21.62 -35.93 -19.10
N CYS A 656 21.13 -36.20 -17.88
CA CYS A 656 19.71 -36.37 -17.63
C CYS A 656 18.91 -35.07 -17.79
N ILE A 657 19.47 -33.92 -17.38
CA ILE A 657 18.83 -32.61 -17.54
C ILE A 657 18.81 -32.17 -19.00
N VAL A 658 19.95 -32.28 -19.69
CA VAL A 658 20.14 -31.73 -21.06
C VAL A 658 19.60 -32.68 -22.14
N GLY A 659 19.84 -33.99 -21.98
CA GLY A 659 19.48 -35.01 -22.97
C GLY A 659 18.22 -35.83 -22.62
N GLY A 660 17.65 -35.62 -21.44
CA GLY A 660 16.50 -36.37 -20.94
C GLY A 660 15.39 -35.47 -20.37
N ASP A 661 14.66 -35.99 -19.38
CA ASP A 661 13.69 -35.21 -18.63
C ASP A 661 13.66 -35.70 -17.17
N PRO A 662 14.31 -34.99 -16.23
CA PRO A 662 14.40 -35.42 -14.84
C PRO A 662 13.12 -35.15 -14.05
N LEU A 663 12.15 -34.41 -14.60
CA LEU A 663 10.99 -33.93 -13.85
C LEU A 663 10.06 -35.07 -13.42
N GLY A 664 9.73 -35.10 -12.13
CA GLY A 664 8.91 -36.13 -11.50
C GLY A 664 9.67 -37.43 -11.20
N LEU A 665 10.97 -37.54 -11.53
CA LEU A 665 11.73 -38.75 -11.21
C LEU A 665 12.14 -38.78 -9.74
N SER A 666 12.17 -39.99 -9.17
CA SER A 666 12.70 -40.22 -7.83
C SER A 666 14.22 -40.06 -7.81
N ALA A 667 14.73 -39.46 -6.74
CA ALA A 667 16.13 -39.25 -6.50
C ALA A 667 16.51 -39.61 -5.06
N GLU A 668 17.73 -40.08 -4.87
CA GLU A 668 18.40 -40.13 -3.57
C GLU A 668 19.34 -38.92 -3.48
N VAL A 669 19.03 -37.98 -2.59
CA VAL A 669 19.89 -36.81 -2.30
C VAL A 669 20.91 -37.23 -1.27
N HIS A 670 22.20 -37.01 -1.55
CA HIS A 670 23.27 -37.29 -0.58
C HIS A 670 23.68 -36.01 0.16
N ASP A 671 23.70 -34.89 -0.55
CA ASP A 671 23.87 -33.54 -0.02
C ASP A 671 23.41 -32.47 -1.04
N VAL A 672 23.68 -31.19 -0.76
CA VAL A 672 23.32 -30.06 -1.65
C VAL A 672 24.17 -29.95 -2.93
N ARG A 673 25.11 -30.89 -3.15
CA ARG A 673 25.98 -30.97 -4.33
C ARG A 673 25.82 -32.27 -5.11
N THR A 674 25.30 -33.32 -4.49
CA THR A 674 25.30 -34.66 -5.05
C THR A 674 23.96 -35.37 -4.86
N LEU A 675 23.49 -36.00 -5.94
CA LEU A 675 22.30 -36.85 -5.92
C LEU A 675 22.45 -38.02 -6.90
N THR A 676 21.52 -38.97 -6.81
CA THR A 676 21.39 -40.06 -7.78
C THR A 676 19.93 -40.16 -8.20
N ILE A 677 19.64 -40.10 -9.50
CA ILE A 677 18.30 -40.41 -10.01
C ILE A 677 18.08 -41.92 -9.89
N THR A 678 17.09 -42.33 -9.10
CA THR A 678 16.86 -43.74 -8.73
C THR A 678 15.69 -44.38 -9.48
N GLY A 679 14.77 -43.56 -10.04
CA GLY A 679 13.59 -44.02 -10.76
C GLY A 679 13.57 -43.59 -12.23
N GLN A 680 12.82 -44.35 -13.05
CA GLN A 680 12.51 -43.97 -14.44
C GLN A 680 11.02 -43.64 -14.64
N GLU A 681 10.17 -43.94 -13.65
CA GLU A 681 8.75 -43.61 -13.65
C GLU A 681 8.51 -42.28 -12.93
N ARG A 682 7.55 -41.50 -13.44
CA ARG A 682 7.17 -40.22 -12.83
C ARG A 682 6.34 -40.48 -11.57
N THR A 683 6.76 -39.86 -10.47
CA THR A 683 6.09 -39.88 -9.18
C THR A 683 5.36 -38.56 -8.95
N ALA A 684 4.20 -38.61 -8.28
CA ALA A 684 3.49 -37.40 -7.87
C ALA A 684 4.34 -36.59 -6.89
N LEU A 685 4.30 -35.26 -7.01
CA LEU A 685 5.05 -34.38 -6.13
C LEU A 685 4.47 -34.42 -4.70
N PRO A 686 5.31 -34.51 -3.65
CA PRO A 686 4.87 -34.38 -2.27
C PRO A 686 4.14 -33.06 -2.00
N GLU A 687 3.05 -33.12 -1.26
CA GLU A 687 2.30 -31.93 -0.81
C GLU A 687 3.16 -31.04 0.09
N ALA A 688 2.89 -29.73 0.07
CA ALA A 688 3.53 -28.81 1.01
C ALA A 688 3.03 -29.09 2.44
N PRO A 689 3.89 -28.98 3.47
CA PRO A 689 3.48 -29.21 4.85
C PRO A 689 2.47 -28.16 5.31
N GLU A 690 1.65 -28.51 6.30
CA GLU A 690 0.71 -27.56 6.89
C GLU A 690 1.46 -26.37 7.51
N PRO A 691 0.93 -25.15 7.39
CA PRO A 691 1.56 -23.98 7.98
C PRO A 691 1.38 -24.02 9.51
N PRO A 692 2.35 -23.49 10.28
CA PRO A 692 2.26 -23.43 11.73
C PRO A 692 1.23 -22.41 12.25
N VAL A 693 0.63 -21.63 11.34
CA VAL A 693 -0.50 -20.74 11.57
C VAL A 693 -1.50 -20.98 10.45
N LEU A 694 -2.73 -21.36 10.78
CA LEU A 694 -3.84 -21.46 9.82
C LEU A 694 -4.70 -20.21 9.90
N VAL A 695 -5.27 -19.81 8.77
CA VAL A 695 -6.20 -18.69 8.70
C VAL A 695 -7.48 -19.13 7.99
N GLU A 696 -8.63 -18.82 8.58
CA GLU A 696 -9.95 -19.07 8.00
C GLU A 696 -10.79 -17.79 8.10
N ARG A 697 -11.33 -17.32 6.97
CA ARG A 697 -12.23 -16.17 6.92
C ARG A 697 -13.68 -16.63 6.98
N ARG A 698 -14.45 -16.11 7.93
CA ARG A 698 -15.90 -16.34 8.09
C ARG A 698 -16.60 -14.99 8.09
N GLY A 699 -17.00 -14.54 6.90
CA GLY A 699 -17.54 -13.18 6.74
C GLY A 699 -16.53 -12.14 7.25
N PRO A 700 -16.94 -11.19 8.11
CA PRO A 700 -16.04 -10.20 8.72
C PRO A 700 -15.11 -10.74 9.82
N VAL A 701 -15.20 -12.02 10.18
CA VAL A 701 -14.39 -12.63 11.25
C VAL A 701 -13.21 -13.39 10.66
N LEU A 702 -12.00 -13.16 11.19
CA LEU A 702 -10.79 -13.90 10.83
C LEU A 702 -10.39 -14.86 11.96
N VAL A 703 -10.43 -16.16 11.71
CA VAL A 703 -9.96 -17.18 12.65
C VAL A 703 -8.50 -17.48 12.39
N ILE A 704 -7.66 -17.27 13.41
CA ILE A 704 -6.21 -17.49 13.39
C ILE A 704 -5.92 -18.67 14.32
N THR A 705 -5.41 -19.78 13.78
CA THR A 705 -5.13 -20.99 14.56
C THR A 705 -3.63 -21.27 14.62
N LEU A 706 -3.06 -21.31 15.81
CA LEU A 706 -1.72 -21.84 16.04
C LEU A 706 -1.73 -23.35 15.79
N ASN A 707 -0.89 -23.84 14.87
CA ASN A 707 -0.97 -25.19 14.33
C ASN A 707 0.36 -25.94 14.41
N ARG A 708 0.81 -26.18 15.64
CA ARG A 708 1.94 -27.05 15.98
C ARG A 708 1.56 -27.97 17.15
N PRO A 709 0.48 -28.77 17.05
CA PRO A 709 -0.07 -29.53 18.17
C PRO A 709 0.94 -30.51 18.79
N GLU A 710 1.84 -31.07 17.99
CA GLU A 710 2.95 -31.93 18.41
C GLU A 710 3.99 -31.22 19.31
N ARG A 711 4.01 -29.89 19.27
CA ARG A 711 4.79 -29.00 20.14
C ARG A 711 3.90 -28.20 21.09
N ARG A 712 2.63 -28.58 21.28
CA ARG A 712 1.66 -27.83 22.11
C ARG A 712 1.55 -26.36 21.67
N ASN A 713 1.59 -26.12 20.36
CA ASN A 713 1.52 -24.80 19.73
C ASN A 713 2.56 -23.81 20.26
N ALA A 714 3.76 -24.31 20.55
CA ALA A 714 4.89 -23.46 20.91
C ALA A 714 5.31 -22.60 19.71
N ILE A 715 5.75 -21.37 19.98
CA ILE A 715 6.02 -20.35 18.97
C ILE A 715 7.52 -20.29 18.73
N ASP A 716 7.92 -20.68 17.53
CA ASP A 716 9.25 -20.44 16.99
C ASP A 716 9.27 -19.15 16.14
N LEU A 717 10.43 -18.78 15.60
CA LEU A 717 10.57 -17.59 14.77
C LEU A 717 9.68 -17.64 13.51
N ARG A 718 9.52 -18.83 12.90
CA ARG A 718 8.66 -19.00 11.71
C ARG A 718 7.20 -18.70 12.05
N THR A 719 6.71 -19.26 13.16
CA THR A 719 5.36 -19.05 13.67
C THR A 719 5.13 -17.57 14.02
N ALA A 720 6.09 -16.93 14.69
CA ALA A 720 6.01 -15.51 15.04
C ALA A 720 5.94 -14.59 13.80
N ARG A 721 6.77 -14.83 12.79
CA ARG A 721 6.72 -14.08 11.52
C ARG A 721 5.40 -14.28 10.78
N LEU A 722 4.85 -15.50 10.78
CA LEU A 722 3.55 -15.76 10.18
C LEU A 722 2.42 -15.06 10.93
N LEU A 723 2.43 -15.06 12.27
CA LEU A 723 1.45 -14.32 13.08
C LEU A 723 1.53 -12.81 12.80
N GLU A 724 2.74 -12.24 12.75
CA GLU A 724 2.93 -10.83 12.40
C GLU A 724 2.28 -10.49 11.06
N ARG A 725 2.56 -11.29 10.02
CA ARG A 725 1.96 -11.11 8.69
C ARG A 725 0.45 -11.21 8.70
N VAL A 726 -0.11 -12.18 9.42
CA VAL A 726 -1.58 -12.39 9.51
C VAL A 726 -2.26 -11.24 10.26
N ILE A 727 -1.64 -10.68 11.29
CA ILE A 727 -2.19 -9.53 12.00
C ILE A 727 -2.07 -8.25 11.16
N ASP A 728 -0.94 -8.02 10.50
CA ASP A 728 -0.78 -6.91 9.56
C ASP A 728 -1.84 -6.96 8.45
N ALA A 729 -2.03 -8.15 7.87
CA ALA A 729 -3.08 -8.48 6.92
C ALA A 729 -4.49 -8.16 7.46
N PHE A 730 -4.79 -8.63 8.68
CA PHE A 730 -6.08 -8.38 9.34
C PHE A 730 -6.34 -6.89 9.55
N GLU A 731 -5.33 -6.11 9.96
CA GLU A 731 -5.50 -4.68 10.18
C GLU A 731 -5.71 -3.91 8.87
N ALA A 732 -5.03 -4.32 7.80
CA ALA A 732 -5.14 -3.69 6.47
C ALA A 732 -6.46 -4.00 5.73
N ASP A 733 -7.13 -5.13 6.00
CA ASP A 733 -8.38 -5.52 5.33
C ASP A 733 -9.61 -4.82 5.96
N PRO A 734 -10.23 -3.81 5.33
CA PRO A 734 -11.39 -3.11 5.91
C PRO A 734 -12.62 -4.01 6.10
N GLU A 735 -12.71 -5.11 5.35
CA GLU A 735 -13.80 -6.08 5.44
C GLU A 735 -13.60 -7.06 6.61
N ALA A 736 -12.37 -7.23 7.10
CA ALA A 736 -12.09 -7.99 8.32
C ALA A 736 -12.23 -7.08 9.56
N ARG A 737 -13.19 -7.41 10.43
CA ARG A 737 -13.60 -6.58 11.59
C ARG A 737 -13.16 -7.13 12.93
N VAL A 738 -13.12 -8.45 13.11
CA VAL A 738 -12.77 -9.12 14.38
C VAL A 738 -11.87 -10.32 14.10
N ALA A 739 -10.83 -10.52 14.91
CA ALA A 739 -10.02 -11.74 14.85
C ALA A 739 -10.30 -12.66 16.04
N VAL A 740 -10.28 -13.98 15.80
CA VAL A 740 -10.32 -15.02 16.83
C VAL A 740 -9.00 -15.79 16.79
N LEU A 741 -8.18 -15.67 17.82
CA LEU A 741 -6.95 -16.44 17.99
C LEU A 741 -7.24 -17.73 18.76
N THR A 742 -6.84 -18.89 18.25
CA THR A 742 -7.02 -20.21 18.87
C THR A 742 -5.80 -21.11 18.64
N GLY A 743 -5.79 -22.31 19.25
CA GLY A 743 -4.74 -23.31 19.07
C GLY A 743 -5.30 -24.68 18.68
N ALA A 744 -4.62 -25.36 17.76
CA ALA A 744 -4.96 -26.70 17.29
C ALA A 744 -4.63 -27.79 18.34
N GLY A 745 -5.32 -28.93 18.29
CA GLY A 745 -4.97 -30.11 19.09
C GLY A 745 -5.22 -29.99 20.60
N GLY A 746 -6.19 -29.17 21.01
CA GLY A 746 -6.64 -29.10 22.41
C GLY A 746 -5.69 -28.38 23.37
N THR A 747 -4.78 -27.57 22.85
CA THR A 747 -3.94 -26.68 23.64
C THR A 747 -3.84 -25.34 22.94
N PHE A 748 -4.09 -24.24 23.64
CA PHE A 748 -3.96 -22.91 23.07
C PHE A 748 -2.51 -22.63 22.68
N SER A 749 -1.61 -22.54 23.66
CA SER A 749 -0.17 -22.46 23.41
C SER A 749 0.66 -22.69 24.68
N ALA A 750 1.80 -23.36 24.52
CA ALA A 750 2.83 -23.50 25.54
C ALA A 750 3.83 -22.33 25.58
N GLY A 751 3.64 -21.28 24.76
CA GLY A 751 4.52 -20.11 24.68
C GLY A 751 5.71 -20.30 23.74
N MET A 752 6.84 -19.64 24.03
CA MET A 752 8.02 -19.70 23.17
C MET A 752 8.61 -21.12 23.10
N ASP A 753 9.00 -21.54 21.89
CA ASP A 753 9.69 -22.81 21.67
C ASP A 753 11.12 -22.77 22.23
N LEU A 754 11.28 -23.27 23.46
CA LEU A 754 12.57 -23.26 24.16
C LEU A 754 13.64 -24.12 23.46
N LYS A 755 13.26 -25.11 22.65
CA LYS A 755 14.23 -25.88 21.87
C LYS A 755 14.77 -25.05 20.70
N ALA A 756 13.91 -24.30 20.02
CA ALA A 756 14.32 -23.35 18.99
C ALA A 756 15.17 -22.21 19.58
N ALA A 757 14.77 -21.67 20.73
CA ALA A 757 15.54 -20.63 21.42
C ALA A 757 16.94 -21.10 21.83
N ALA A 758 17.08 -22.35 22.30
CA ALA A 758 18.39 -22.95 22.59
C ALA A 758 19.28 -23.11 21.35
N ALA A 759 18.68 -23.16 20.15
CA ALA A 759 19.37 -23.15 18.86
C ALA A 759 19.58 -21.73 18.30
N GLY A 760 19.33 -20.67 19.08
CA GLY A 760 19.49 -19.27 18.68
C GLY A 760 18.29 -18.67 17.93
N GLN A 761 17.21 -19.43 17.76
CA GLN A 761 16.00 -18.96 17.07
C GLN A 761 14.98 -18.44 18.09
N PHE A 762 15.11 -17.17 18.45
CA PHE A 762 14.13 -16.50 19.31
C PHE A 762 12.90 -16.10 18.51
N ALA A 763 11.71 -16.30 19.08
CA ALA A 763 10.44 -15.87 18.51
C ALA A 763 10.25 -14.35 18.64
N LEU A 764 11.07 -13.59 17.94
CA LEU A 764 11.14 -12.13 17.98
C LEU A 764 11.10 -11.59 16.54
N THR A 765 10.10 -10.76 16.27
CA THR A 765 9.94 -10.07 14.98
C THR A 765 10.38 -8.61 15.10
N GLU A 766 10.81 -8.01 14.01
CA GLU A 766 11.33 -6.63 14.00
C GLU A 766 10.23 -5.60 14.27
N LYS A 767 9.04 -5.78 13.70
CA LYS A 767 7.95 -4.79 13.78
C LYS A 767 7.07 -4.99 15.01
N ARG A 768 6.63 -6.22 15.28
CA ARG A 768 5.67 -6.53 16.36
C ARG A 768 6.28 -7.21 17.58
N GLY A 769 7.60 -7.40 17.60
CA GLY A 769 8.34 -7.84 18.78
C GLY A 769 8.12 -9.31 19.15
N PRO A 770 8.17 -9.67 20.44
CA PRO A 770 8.08 -11.06 20.91
C PRO A 770 6.78 -11.74 20.46
N LEU A 771 6.87 -13.03 20.15
CA LEU A 771 5.78 -13.89 19.69
C LEU A 771 5.09 -13.41 18.39
N GLY A 772 5.59 -12.35 17.75
CA GLY A 772 5.08 -11.81 16.49
C GLY A 772 3.96 -10.78 16.61
N ILE A 773 3.43 -10.53 17.81
CA ILE A 773 2.25 -9.64 17.98
C ILE A 773 2.26 -8.80 19.27
N SER A 774 3.30 -8.90 20.10
CA SER A 774 3.21 -8.42 21.50
C SER A 774 3.57 -6.95 21.73
N ALA A 775 4.36 -6.35 20.85
CA ALA A 775 4.92 -5.01 21.03
C ALA A 775 4.10 -3.89 20.37
N LEU A 776 3.41 -4.17 19.27
CA LEU A 776 2.56 -3.21 18.57
C LEU A 776 1.08 -3.49 18.85
N PRO A 777 0.32 -2.55 19.43
CA PRO A 777 -1.11 -2.72 19.66
C PRO A 777 -1.86 -3.01 18.35
N ILE A 778 -2.75 -3.99 18.38
CA ILE A 778 -3.66 -4.29 17.26
C ILE A 778 -4.79 -3.27 17.32
N ALA A 779 -5.19 -2.65 16.21
CA ALA A 779 -6.24 -1.62 16.16
C ALA A 779 -7.65 -2.20 16.24
N LYS A 780 -7.86 -3.40 15.69
CA LYS A 780 -9.15 -4.08 15.61
C LYS A 780 -9.34 -5.12 16.73
N PRO A 781 -10.59 -5.43 17.13
CA PRO A 781 -10.87 -6.39 18.20
C PRO A 781 -10.28 -7.79 17.96
N VAL A 782 -9.71 -8.36 19.02
CA VAL A 782 -9.20 -9.75 19.04
C VAL A 782 -9.80 -10.53 20.20
N ILE A 783 -10.27 -11.76 19.93
CA ILE A 783 -10.78 -12.70 20.92
C ILE A 783 -9.81 -13.89 21.02
N ALA A 784 -9.36 -14.23 22.22
CA ALA A 784 -8.64 -15.48 22.47
C ALA A 784 -9.63 -16.60 22.80
N ALA A 785 -9.65 -17.64 21.96
CA ALA A 785 -10.40 -18.88 22.16
C ALA A 785 -9.47 -19.96 22.76
N VAL A 786 -9.47 -20.07 24.09
CA VAL A 786 -8.49 -20.86 24.85
C VAL A 786 -9.02 -22.25 25.20
N GLU A 787 -8.58 -23.25 24.44
CA GLU A 787 -8.68 -24.66 24.80
C GLU A 787 -7.43 -25.14 25.55
N GLY A 788 -7.62 -25.95 26.59
CA GLY A 788 -6.51 -26.53 27.36
C GLY A 788 -5.58 -25.48 27.97
N HIS A 789 -4.28 -25.54 27.65
CA HIS A 789 -3.26 -24.72 28.31
C HIS A 789 -2.93 -23.44 27.53
N ALA A 790 -3.00 -22.30 28.21
CA ALA A 790 -2.38 -21.03 27.82
C ALA A 790 -1.26 -20.70 28.81
N LEU A 791 -0.04 -21.18 28.52
CA LEU A 791 1.09 -21.09 29.44
C LEU A 791 2.24 -20.27 28.85
N ALA A 792 2.98 -19.59 29.72
CA ALA A 792 4.10 -18.72 29.36
C ALA A 792 3.66 -17.70 28.30
N GLY A 793 4.40 -17.57 27.20
CA GLY A 793 4.00 -16.77 26.04
C GLY A 793 2.58 -17.04 25.52
N GLY A 794 2.03 -18.26 25.71
CA GLY A 794 0.63 -18.53 25.36
C GLY A 794 -0.36 -17.79 26.26
N CYS A 795 -0.05 -17.62 27.54
CA CYS A 795 -0.80 -16.74 28.43
C CYS A 795 -0.65 -15.27 27.99
N GLU A 796 0.56 -14.87 27.59
CA GLU A 796 0.83 -13.51 27.10
C GLU A 796 0.02 -13.20 25.84
N LEU A 797 -0.11 -14.14 24.91
CA LEU A 797 -1.01 -14.02 23.75
C LEU A 797 -2.48 -13.85 24.15
N ALA A 798 -2.96 -14.61 25.13
CA ALA A 798 -4.34 -14.46 25.61
C ALA A 798 -4.56 -13.10 26.31
N LEU A 799 -3.53 -12.57 26.98
CA LEU A 799 -3.58 -11.26 27.62
C LEU A 799 -3.57 -10.10 26.61
N ILE A 800 -3.02 -10.29 25.41
CA ILE A 800 -3.06 -9.33 24.30
C ILE A 800 -4.48 -9.20 23.72
N ALA A 801 -5.25 -10.29 23.68
CA ALA A 801 -6.61 -10.27 23.17
C ALA A 801 -7.53 -9.39 24.04
N ASP A 802 -8.46 -8.67 23.42
CA ASP A 802 -9.42 -7.83 24.15
C ASP A 802 -10.36 -8.68 25.01
N LEU A 803 -10.82 -9.79 24.45
CA LEU A 803 -11.76 -10.71 25.10
C LEU A 803 -11.20 -12.14 25.13
N VAL A 804 -11.55 -12.89 26.17
CA VAL A 804 -11.14 -14.28 26.35
C VAL A 804 -12.37 -15.17 26.51
N VAL A 805 -12.49 -16.17 25.65
CA VAL A 805 -13.40 -17.30 25.78
C VAL A 805 -12.56 -18.53 26.09
N ALA A 806 -12.87 -19.26 27.16
CA ALA A 806 -12.05 -20.38 27.59
C ALA A 806 -12.87 -21.61 27.95
N SER A 807 -12.28 -22.79 27.79
CA SER A 807 -12.88 -24.04 28.27
C SER A 807 -12.93 -24.05 29.79
N THR A 808 -13.95 -24.68 30.37
CA THR A 808 -14.06 -24.94 31.81
C THR A 808 -12.86 -25.73 32.36
N GLN A 809 -12.12 -26.43 31.49
CA GLN A 809 -10.91 -27.19 31.83
C GLN A 809 -9.60 -26.45 31.55
N SER A 810 -9.66 -25.23 30.99
CA SER A 810 -8.46 -24.50 30.60
C SER A 810 -7.65 -23.99 31.80
N GLN A 811 -6.34 -23.88 31.60
CA GLN A 811 -5.41 -23.35 32.60
C GLN A 811 -4.53 -22.25 32.00
N PHE A 812 -4.36 -21.17 32.76
CA PHE A 812 -3.56 -20.01 32.39
C PHE A 812 -2.40 -19.83 33.35
N GLY A 813 -1.25 -19.37 32.86
CA GLY A 813 -0.17 -19.01 33.78
C GLY A 813 1.12 -18.57 33.10
N ILE A 814 1.97 -17.92 33.88
CA ILE A 814 3.31 -17.46 33.47
C ILE A 814 4.40 -18.19 34.29
N PRO A 815 4.75 -19.44 33.93
CA PRO A 815 5.68 -20.28 34.68
C PRO A 815 7.17 -19.99 34.38
N GLU A 816 7.48 -18.87 33.73
CA GLU A 816 8.82 -18.40 33.39
C GLU A 816 9.77 -18.31 34.60
N PRO A 817 9.37 -17.81 35.79
CA PRO A 817 10.25 -17.75 36.96
C PRO A 817 10.79 -19.13 37.38
N LYS A 818 10.00 -20.19 37.19
CA LYS A 818 10.43 -21.59 37.46
C LYS A 818 11.53 -22.07 36.52
N ARG A 819 11.80 -21.34 35.45
CA ARG A 819 12.82 -21.63 34.42
C ARG A 819 13.92 -20.58 34.39
N GLY A 820 13.97 -19.67 35.38
CA GLY A 820 14.93 -18.56 35.40
C GLY A 820 14.69 -17.52 34.31
N LEU A 821 13.45 -17.42 33.81
CA LEU A 821 13.04 -16.50 32.76
C LEU A 821 12.00 -15.50 33.30
N VAL A 822 11.65 -14.51 32.49
CA VAL A 822 10.59 -13.52 32.76
C VAL A 822 9.60 -13.53 31.58
N ALA A 823 8.30 -13.40 31.87
CA ALA A 823 7.25 -13.20 30.87
C ALA A 823 7.38 -11.80 30.24
N ALA A 824 8.33 -11.69 29.31
CA ALA A 824 8.82 -10.45 28.73
C ALA A 824 8.12 -10.07 27.41
N ALA A 825 7.14 -10.85 26.94
CA ALA A 825 6.22 -10.45 25.87
C ALA A 825 5.07 -9.58 26.41
N GLY A 826 5.28 -8.94 27.57
CA GLY A 826 4.33 -8.06 28.24
C GLY A 826 3.39 -8.76 29.24
N GLY A 827 3.60 -10.04 29.53
CA GLY A 827 2.78 -10.80 30.48
C GLY A 827 2.71 -10.18 31.86
N VAL A 828 3.85 -9.83 32.45
CA VAL A 828 3.87 -9.20 33.80
C VAL A 828 3.20 -7.83 33.84
N MET A 829 3.25 -7.08 32.73
CA MET A 829 2.60 -5.76 32.61
C MET A 829 1.08 -5.93 32.51
N ARG A 830 0.63 -6.70 31.52
CA ARG A 830 -0.80 -6.89 31.22
C ARG A 830 -1.55 -7.64 32.31
N LEU A 831 -0.88 -8.49 33.10
CA LEU A 831 -1.51 -9.10 34.28
C LEU A 831 -1.99 -8.05 35.29
N THR A 832 -1.22 -6.98 35.52
CA THR A 832 -1.61 -5.94 36.48
C THR A 832 -2.69 -5.01 35.96
N GLU A 833 -2.78 -4.87 34.63
CA GLU A 833 -3.83 -4.11 33.96
C GLU A 833 -5.18 -4.86 33.99
N ARG A 834 -5.14 -6.20 33.98
CA ARG A 834 -6.33 -7.05 33.79
C ARG A 834 -6.79 -7.81 35.02
N LEU A 835 -5.98 -7.91 36.07
CA LEU A 835 -6.32 -8.63 37.29
C LEU A 835 -6.04 -7.79 38.55
N PRO A 836 -6.73 -8.10 39.67
CA PRO A 836 -6.38 -7.52 40.95
C PRO A 836 -4.90 -7.76 41.27
N ARG A 837 -4.20 -6.71 41.70
CA ARG A 837 -2.75 -6.71 41.93
C ARG A 837 -2.24 -7.94 42.67
N ASN A 838 -2.90 -8.38 43.75
CA ASN A 838 -2.45 -9.52 44.55
C ASN A 838 -2.52 -10.85 43.78
N VAL A 839 -3.53 -11.02 42.92
CA VAL A 839 -3.66 -12.18 42.05
C VAL A 839 -2.59 -12.16 40.96
N ALA A 840 -2.36 -10.98 40.35
CA ALA A 840 -1.29 -10.80 39.37
C ALA A 840 0.09 -11.15 39.98
N MET A 841 0.37 -10.69 41.20
CA MET A 841 1.59 -11.03 41.94
C MET A 841 1.70 -12.52 42.27
N GLU A 842 0.59 -13.19 42.62
CA GLU A 842 0.58 -14.63 42.86
C GLU A 842 1.01 -15.40 41.60
N LEU A 843 0.39 -15.10 40.45
CA LEU A 843 0.75 -15.69 39.16
C LEU A 843 2.22 -15.42 38.81
N ALA A 844 2.66 -14.15 38.93
CA ALA A 844 4.00 -13.72 38.55
C ALA A 844 5.12 -14.23 39.46
N LEU A 845 4.89 -14.37 40.76
CA LEU A 845 5.92 -14.82 41.70
C LEU A 845 5.96 -16.34 41.85
N THR A 846 4.81 -17.01 41.82
CA THR A 846 4.76 -18.46 42.02
C THR A 846 4.95 -19.23 40.73
N GLY A 847 4.57 -18.66 39.59
CA GLY A 847 4.53 -19.35 38.30
C GLY A 847 3.60 -20.57 38.29
N ASN A 848 2.62 -20.63 39.20
CA ASN A 848 1.59 -21.67 39.23
C ASN A 848 0.47 -21.33 38.25
N PRO A 849 -0.08 -22.31 37.49
CA PRO A 849 -1.23 -22.06 36.65
C PRO A 849 -2.50 -21.88 37.48
N MET A 850 -3.45 -21.11 36.94
CA MET A 850 -4.77 -20.84 37.50
C MET A 850 -5.87 -21.35 36.56
N PRO A 851 -6.93 -21.99 37.08
CA PRO A 851 -8.02 -22.49 36.26
C PRO A 851 -8.85 -21.35 35.65
N ALA A 852 -9.35 -21.56 34.44
CA ALA A 852 -10.18 -20.60 33.72
C ALA A 852 -11.44 -20.20 34.50
N THR A 853 -12.04 -21.13 35.26
CA THR A 853 -13.20 -20.86 36.11
C THR A 853 -12.93 -19.77 37.14
N ARG A 854 -11.76 -19.80 37.79
CA ARG A 854 -11.35 -18.75 38.72
C ARG A 854 -11.07 -17.43 38.00
N LEU A 855 -10.50 -17.48 36.81
CA LEU A 855 -10.22 -16.28 36.02
C LEU A 855 -11.50 -15.64 35.45
N ALA A 856 -12.57 -16.40 35.26
CA ALA A 856 -13.89 -15.86 34.94
C ALA A 856 -14.49 -15.09 36.12
N GLU A 857 -14.39 -15.62 37.34
CA GLU A 857 -14.82 -14.91 38.56
C GLU A 857 -14.05 -13.60 38.78
N LEU A 858 -12.82 -13.52 38.28
CA LEU A 858 -11.94 -12.36 38.39
C LEU A 858 -12.05 -11.39 37.20
N GLY A 859 -12.88 -11.70 36.19
CA GLY A 859 -13.14 -10.84 35.05
C GLY A 859 -12.13 -10.91 33.90
N LEU A 860 -11.14 -11.81 33.94
CA LEU A 860 -10.21 -12.01 32.82
C LEU A 860 -10.84 -12.85 31.70
N VAL A 861 -11.60 -13.90 32.06
CA VAL A 861 -12.33 -14.74 31.10
C VAL A 861 -13.76 -14.23 30.98
N ASN A 862 -14.16 -13.80 29.78
CA ASN A 862 -15.48 -13.24 29.51
C ASN A 862 -16.56 -14.33 29.41
N ARG A 863 -16.24 -15.48 28.79
CA ARG A 863 -17.17 -16.61 28.64
C ARG A 863 -16.46 -17.93 28.89
N LEU A 864 -17.13 -18.82 29.61
CA LEU A 864 -16.74 -20.22 29.74
C LEU A 864 -17.56 -21.06 28.77
N ALA A 865 -16.92 -22.05 28.15
CA ALA A 865 -17.58 -23.06 27.32
C ALA A 865 -17.13 -24.46 27.73
N GLU A 866 -17.92 -25.48 27.39
CA GLU A 866 -17.49 -26.87 27.57
C GLU A 866 -16.32 -27.21 26.63
N PRO A 867 -15.44 -28.16 27.00
CA PRO A 867 -14.33 -28.57 26.15
C PRO A 867 -14.80 -28.97 24.74
N GLY A 868 -14.15 -28.42 23.71
CA GLY A 868 -14.50 -28.62 22.31
C GLY A 868 -15.51 -27.61 21.74
N ALA A 869 -16.12 -26.76 22.58
CA ALA A 869 -17.10 -25.75 22.17
C ALA A 869 -16.57 -24.31 22.26
N VAL A 870 -15.30 -24.11 22.62
CA VAL A 870 -14.72 -22.77 22.86
C VAL A 870 -14.67 -21.93 21.59
N LEU A 871 -14.29 -22.52 20.45
CA LEU A 871 -14.23 -21.77 19.18
C LEU A 871 -15.61 -21.30 18.76
N ASP A 872 -16.64 -22.15 18.85
CA ASP A 872 -18.02 -21.77 18.52
C ASP A 872 -18.53 -20.65 19.44
N ALA A 873 -18.22 -20.71 20.74
CA ALA A 873 -18.58 -19.65 21.68
C ALA A 873 -17.83 -18.33 21.41
N ALA A 874 -16.58 -18.40 20.96
CA ALA A 874 -15.80 -17.24 20.54
C ALA A 874 -16.32 -16.62 19.24
N LEU A 875 -16.72 -17.45 18.28
CA LEU A 875 -17.36 -16.99 17.04
C LEU A 875 -18.71 -16.33 17.31
N ALA A 876 -19.54 -16.89 18.19
CA ALA A 876 -20.79 -16.24 18.61
C ALA A 876 -20.54 -14.85 19.24
N LEU A 877 -19.49 -14.73 20.06
CA LEU A 877 -19.08 -13.43 20.61
C LEU A 877 -18.53 -12.47 19.53
N ALA A 878 -17.82 -12.99 18.52
CA ALA A 878 -17.35 -12.19 17.39
C ALA A 878 -18.52 -11.64 16.57
N GLU A 879 -19.55 -12.45 16.30
CA GLU A 879 -20.76 -12.03 15.59
C GLU A 879 -21.52 -10.92 16.33
N GLU A 880 -21.57 -10.99 17.67
CA GLU A 880 -22.14 -9.89 18.48
C GLU A 880 -21.37 -8.58 18.31
N ILE A 881 -20.05 -8.63 18.13
CA ILE A 881 -19.23 -7.43 17.86
C ILE A 881 -19.47 -6.94 16.43
N VAL A 882 -19.46 -7.85 15.44
CA VAL A 882 -19.66 -7.55 14.02
C VAL A 882 -21.02 -6.91 13.73
N ALA A 883 -22.04 -7.21 14.54
CA ALA A 883 -23.35 -6.60 14.48
C ALA A 883 -23.36 -5.08 14.82
N ASN A 884 -22.27 -4.53 15.37
CA ASN A 884 -22.14 -3.11 15.69
C ASN A 884 -21.38 -2.33 14.61
N ALA A 885 -21.54 -1.00 14.61
CA ALA A 885 -20.79 -0.11 13.73
C ALA A 885 -19.28 -0.23 13.99
N PRO A 886 -18.46 -0.57 12.96
CA PRO A 886 -17.05 -0.87 13.12
C PRO A 886 -16.24 0.32 13.66
N LEU A 887 -16.52 1.55 13.21
CA LEU A 887 -15.83 2.74 13.73
C LEU A 887 -16.14 2.96 15.22
N SER A 888 -17.39 2.80 15.65
CA SER A 888 -17.77 2.91 17.05
C SER A 888 -17.07 1.85 17.92
N VAL A 889 -16.95 0.62 17.43
CA VAL A 889 -16.23 -0.46 18.14
C VAL A 889 -14.74 -0.13 18.28
N GLN A 890 -14.08 0.26 17.19
CA GLN A 890 -12.65 0.59 17.19
C GLN A 890 -12.34 1.77 18.13
N VAL A 891 -13.13 2.83 18.04
CA VAL A 891 -12.96 4.02 18.90
C VAL A 891 -13.24 3.71 20.36
N SER A 892 -14.31 2.98 20.67
CA SER A 892 -14.64 2.59 22.05
C SER A 892 -13.51 1.77 22.68
N ARG A 893 -12.98 0.81 21.92
CA ARG A 893 -11.83 0.00 22.33
C ARG A 893 -10.59 0.86 22.57
N ARG A 894 -10.29 1.79 21.66
CA ARG A 894 -9.14 2.70 21.79
C ARG A 894 -9.24 3.57 23.03
N ILE A 895 -10.41 4.14 23.31
CA ILE A 895 -10.67 4.91 24.53
C ILE A 895 -10.39 4.06 25.77
N VAL A 896 -10.93 2.84 25.86
CA VAL A 896 -10.71 1.94 27.00
C VAL A 896 -9.23 1.62 27.22
N ALA A 897 -8.47 1.44 26.13
CA ALA A 897 -7.05 1.11 26.20
C ALA A 897 -6.18 2.31 26.64
N GLU A 898 -6.48 3.52 26.15
CA GLU A 898 -5.64 4.70 26.38
C GLU A 898 -6.03 5.49 27.63
N SER A 899 -7.33 5.50 28.00
CA SER A 899 -7.86 6.34 29.08
C SER A 899 -7.22 6.17 30.47
N PRO A 900 -6.70 4.99 30.87
CA PRO A 900 -6.03 4.85 32.16
C PRO A 900 -4.78 5.74 32.33
N THR A 901 -4.22 6.26 31.23
CA THR A 901 -3.02 7.11 31.23
C THR A 901 -3.33 8.60 31.07
N TRP A 902 -4.60 8.97 30.82
CA TRP A 902 -4.98 10.36 30.61
C TRP A 902 -5.06 11.13 31.93
N ALA A 903 -4.67 12.41 31.88
CA ALA A 903 -4.93 13.33 32.98
C ALA A 903 -6.46 13.53 33.13
N PRO A 904 -7.03 13.48 34.35
CA PRO A 904 -8.48 13.61 34.55
C PRO A 904 -9.11 14.85 33.91
N GLU A 905 -8.39 15.97 33.91
CA GLU A 905 -8.79 17.23 33.31
C GLU A 905 -8.86 17.20 31.77
N GLU A 906 -8.08 16.34 31.11
CA GLU A 906 -8.04 16.19 29.65
C GLU A 906 -8.90 15.01 29.15
N ALA A 907 -9.31 14.12 30.05
CA ALA A 907 -9.90 12.83 29.68
C ALA A 907 -11.17 12.97 28.83
N PHE A 908 -12.05 13.92 29.16
CA PHE A 908 -13.29 14.15 28.42
C PHE A 908 -13.04 14.78 27.04
N SER A 909 -12.04 15.67 26.93
CA SER A 909 -11.63 16.27 25.65
C SER A 909 -11.07 15.20 24.73
N ARG A 910 -10.06 14.45 25.20
CA ARG A 910 -9.45 13.34 24.44
C ARG A 910 -10.47 12.29 24.01
N GLN A 911 -11.40 11.93 24.89
CA GLN A 911 -12.49 11.02 24.55
C GLN A 911 -13.36 11.60 23.42
N SER A 912 -13.72 12.88 23.49
CA SER A 912 -14.57 13.53 22.50
C SER A 912 -13.87 13.62 21.14
N ASP A 913 -12.57 13.96 21.14
CA ASP A 913 -11.75 14.00 19.93
C ASP A 913 -11.72 12.63 19.23
N LEU A 914 -11.50 11.55 19.99
CA LEU A 914 -11.54 10.20 19.46
C LEU A 914 -12.95 9.77 19.01
N ALA A 915 -13.98 10.11 19.79
CA ALA A 915 -15.38 9.77 19.53
C ALA A 915 -15.94 10.46 18.29
N SER A 916 -15.45 11.66 17.95
CA SER A 916 -15.94 12.48 16.83
C SER A 916 -15.98 11.70 15.53
N VAL A 917 -14.92 10.96 15.20
CA VAL A 917 -14.78 10.14 13.98
C VAL A 917 -15.91 9.11 13.86
N ALA A 918 -16.33 8.50 14.97
CA ALA A 918 -17.41 7.53 14.97
C ALA A 918 -18.79 8.21 14.92
N VAL A 919 -18.96 9.33 15.63
CA VAL A 919 -20.26 10.04 15.75
C VAL A 919 -20.65 10.77 14.46
N THR A 920 -19.69 11.20 13.64
CA THR A 920 -19.93 11.92 12.38
C THR A 920 -19.89 11.03 11.14
N SER A 921 -19.72 9.71 11.31
CA SER A 921 -19.61 8.73 10.23
C SER A 921 -20.92 8.46 9.46
N GLU A 922 -20.84 7.88 8.26
CA GLU A 922 -22.02 7.34 7.55
C GLU A 922 -22.70 6.27 8.41
N ASP A 923 -21.91 5.49 9.16
CA ASP A 923 -22.43 4.48 10.08
C ASP A 923 -23.28 5.10 11.20
N ALA A 924 -22.91 6.26 11.76
CA ALA A 924 -23.75 6.93 12.76
C ALA A 924 -25.10 7.36 12.17
N ALA A 925 -25.09 7.96 10.97
CA ALA A 925 -26.31 8.35 10.26
C ALA A 925 -27.20 7.14 9.93
N GLU A 926 -26.61 6.05 9.47
CA GLU A 926 -27.30 4.78 9.20
C GLU A 926 -27.90 4.18 10.47
N GLY A 927 -27.18 4.23 11.60
CA GLY A 927 -27.68 3.74 12.88
C GLY A 927 -28.93 4.49 13.33
N ILE A 928 -28.95 5.82 13.18
CA ILE A 928 -30.11 6.66 13.47
C ILE A 928 -31.27 6.34 12.52
N ALA A 929 -31.00 6.24 11.22
CA ALA A 929 -32.02 5.94 10.21
C ALA A 929 -32.64 4.55 10.41
N ALA A 930 -31.82 3.51 10.58
CA ALA A 930 -32.26 2.15 10.79
C ALA A 930 -33.10 1.99 12.07
N PHE A 931 -32.72 2.70 13.14
CA PHE A 931 -33.50 2.75 14.37
C PHE A 931 -34.88 3.39 14.16
N ALA A 932 -34.94 4.54 13.48
CA ALA A 932 -36.20 5.23 13.17
C ALA A 932 -37.11 4.40 12.24
N GLU A 933 -36.53 3.63 11.33
CA GLU A 933 -37.23 2.79 10.35
C GLU A 933 -37.55 1.36 10.86
N HIS A 934 -37.13 1.01 12.08
CA HIS A 934 -37.28 -0.34 12.65
C HIS A 934 -36.70 -1.46 11.77
N ARG A 935 -35.56 -1.21 11.12
CA ARG A 935 -34.84 -2.19 10.29
C ARG A 935 -33.45 -2.47 10.86
N ALA A 936 -32.82 -3.54 10.36
CA ALA A 936 -31.41 -3.79 10.65
C ALA A 936 -30.52 -2.73 9.97
N PRO A 937 -29.48 -2.23 10.64
CA PRO A 937 -28.52 -1.31 10.04
C PRO A 937 -27.56 -2.05 9.09
N VAL A 938 -27.04 -1.32 8.10
CA VAL A 938 -26.04 -1.79 7.12
C VAL A 938 -24.77 -0.96 7.28
N TRP A 939 -23.84 -1.47 8.08
CA TRP A 939 -22.59 -0.79 8.39
C TRP A 939 -21.58 -0.83 7.23
N ARG A 940 -21.05 0.32 6.83
CA ARG A 940 -20.07 0.49 5.75
C ARG A 940 -18.66 0.78 6.24
N GLY A 941 -18.48 1.14 7.51
CA GLY A 941 -17.17 1.42 8.08
C GLY A 941 -16.51 2.70 7.58
N ARG A 942 -17.32 3.72 7.29
CA ARG A 942 -16.87 5.04 6.87
C ARG A 942 -17.82 6.12 7.38
#